data_AF-A0A7Y6A8Y9-F1
#
_entry.id   AF-A0A7Y6A8Y9-F1
#
_cell.length_a   1.000
_cell.length_b   1.000
_cell.length_c   1.000
_cell.angle_alpha   90.00
_cell.angle_beta   90.00
_cell.angle_gamma   90.00
#
_symmetry.space_group_name_H-M   'P 1'
#
loop_
_entity.id
_entity.type
_entity.pdbx_description
1 polymer ?
#
loop_
_entity_poly.entity_id
_entity_poly.type
_entity_poly.pdbx_seq_one_letter_code
_entity_poly.pdbx_strand_id
1 'polypeptide(L)'
;MGSNSKTSHASHVVAPTDAAAPPAAGTGVLEPELSPELIDATIHLNVAMDKMLGISLGDTATAHGYPEPPEDPVEAFEAFAAHIAEAKAAIEEMQAAGASKEEVDAALKALRVESETYLMGLDTETLRKIAAAQGFEHPALSGLSPHVKHPLVHWLDPYYDAGIPSKQHIQDKALGRYQQLLAGETVAGMTLADLHQLEGTDPPPTDPAVPPGMWSATPDQFQASFDAWNQTANAVAYSKGTLEPEKLQALLDAEKQVLTAHCPEKDDLATVQAQVKIWTEDPFGYAKVHASTVLPLVHEAVAAGELSQTEADHLHPMELVARMRAGTDQHEKDTLAATAQARKDKLAALGKALDVHMEGKHDASTALALPALAEDPDAAAKVAAWAENTGTVLQLQQDAQEWVHQTLAGPANHWGLLTAHQVDPQELTKEFNAWSLKQSVADLRQVAAQLGMPDTEKATRSHLRQYIAGAFNPAIDQDGVNAAVQKAAANKQNAANAKAAASAPDTSALASPEAVAALQNALAAAAPTSTPSAPGGLTQEAMVAAAVQMGASPVQAQQLAQASPTGKPVPKAPAQPAAPGSFQGKVQALVANLQHLKATSNDIPVRMDSNVVKSWEFGAGTAAHLGGKHSKSLHSAPDGSNWLFKPDHVGALAHSEATASHLLSLGGVPAVPVYVKEVGGQFGSIQPMLKGAKPLSGNPKTWSQSQVDSIVRAHVGSWLVGDHDGHADNMLQTPSGGTVNIDRGQAFKFWGTDKLSLSYAPPGNDLTPVHRQLYNASLSGGLGEGVSVNPLVAQPIIANFEKISDAQWRALLHSTAHAGAKAGSGVHWVPAMRERAAAKHGVSSAKVTADQIAEAFLDHAVERKHTLRAQFAAFFVDDLKMPHAAALKHGAK
;
A
#
# COMPACT_ATOMS: atom_id res chain seq x y z
N MET A 1 -3.49 -58.25 -23.66
CA MET A 1 -4.77 -57.49 -23.64
C MET A 1 -4.45 -56.16 -24.31
N GLY A 2 -4.56 -55.97 -25.64
CA GLY A 2 -5.70 -56.10 -26.57
C GLY A 2 -5.88 -54.69 -27.19
N SER A 3 -6.05 -54.43 -28.48
CA SER A 3 -6.22 -55.27 -29.68
C SER A 3 -6.16 -54.40 -30.95
N ASN A 4 -5.46 -54.91 -31.98
CA ASN A 4 -5.80 -54.96 -33.42
C ASN A 4 -5.95 -53.67 -34.26
N SER A 5 -5.52 -53.58 -35.53
CA SER A 5 -5.04 -54.53 -36.56
C SER A 5 -4.44 -53.71 -37.74
N LYS A 6 -3.23 -54.00 -38.30
CA LYS A 6 -2.93 -54.83 -39.51
C LYS A 6 -3.76 -54.45 -40.76
N THR A 7 -3.25 -54.24 -41.99
CA THR A 7 -2.20 -54.95 -42.79
C THR A 7 -1.99 -54.19 -44.14
N SER A 8 -0.76 -53.91 -44.59
CA SER A 8 0.01 -54.51 -45.72
C SER A 8 -0.25 -54.08 -47.18
N HIS A 9 0.86 -53.81 -47.87
CA HIS A 9 1.09 -53.40 -49.27
C HIS A 9 0.44 -54.24 -50.40
N ALA A 10 0.15 -53.59 -51.54
CA ALA A 10 0.37 -54.14 -52.88
C ALA A 10 0.47 -53.03 -53.95
N SER A 11 1.54 -53.13 -54.74
CA SER A 11 1.97 -52.30 -55.87
C SER A 11 1.20 -52.58 -57.17
N HIS A 12 1.00 -51.56 -58.01
CA HIS A 12 0.74 -51.77 -59.44
C HIS A 12 1.70 -50.94 -60.30
N VAL A 13 2.68 -51.65 -60.87
CA VAL A 13 3.33 -51.30 -62.13
C VAL A 13 2.38 -51.70 -63.24
N VAL A 14 2.10 -50.81 -64.20
CA VAL A 14 1.77 -51.21 -65.57
C VAL A 14 2.45 -50.22 -66.53
N ALA A 15 3.36 -50.74 -67.33
CA ALA A 15 3.95 -50.11 -68.51
C ALA A 15 3.20 -50.64 -69.78
N PRO A 16 3.49 -50.13 -71.00
CA PRO A 16 2.53 -49.66 -71.99
C PRO A 16 2.07 -50.75 -72.98
N THR A 17 1.11 -50.45 -73.87
CA THR A 17 1.18 -50.64 -75.35
C THR A 17 -0.18 -50.41 -76.03
N ASP A 18 -0.12 -49.54 -77.05
CA ASP A 18 -0.89 -49.31 -78.30
C ASP A 18 -2.21 -50.03 -78.70
N ALA A 19 -3.00 -49.18 -79.38
CA ALA A 19 -3.79 -49.37 -80.60
C ALA A 19 -5.09 -50.21 -80.59
N ALA A 20 -6.23 -49.51 -80.77
CA ALA A 20 -7.07 -49.59 -81.98
C ALA A 20 -8.34 -48.71 -81.87
N ALA A 21 -8.63 -47.99 -82.94
CA ALA A 21 -9.88 -47.26 -83.24
C ALA A 21 -10.85 -48.16 -84.08
N PRO A 22 -12.03 -47.70 -84.57
CA PRO A 22 -13.20 -46.96 -84.03
C PRO A 22 -14.52 -47.78 -84.29
N PRO A 23 -15.81 -47.35 -84.04
CA PRO A 23 -16.51 -46.29 -84.79
C PRO A 23 -17.68 -45.49 -84.11
N ALA A 24 -17.93 -44.30 -84.69
CA ALA A 24 -19.20 -43.65 -85.05
C ALA A 24 -20.28 -43.22 -84.02
N ALA A 25 -20.38 -41.88 -83.93
CA ALA A 25 -21.57 -41.03 -84.11
C ALA A 25 -22.71 -41.04 -83.07
N GLY A 26 -22.71 -39.97 -82.25
CA GLY A 26 -23.87 -39.45 -81.54
C GLY A 26 -23.60 -38.00 -81.11
N THR A 27 -24.34 -37.06 -81.69
CA THR A 27 -24.20 -35.61 -81.61
C THR A 27 -24.47 -35.01 -80.22
N GLY A 28 -23.60 -34.09 -79.80
CA GLY A 28 -23.98 -32.85 -79.12
C GLY A 28 -24.15 -32.90 -77.59
N VAL A 29 -23.07 -32.66 -76.86
CA VAL A 29 -23.07 -31.69 -75.76
C VAL A 29 -21.78 -30.89 -75.94
N LEU A 30 -21.93 -29.58 -76.21
CA LEU A 30 -20.81 -28.64 -76.26
C LEU A 30 -20.09 -28.71 -74.90
N GLU A 31 -18.80 -29.04 -74.92
CA GLU A 31 -17.93 -28.74 -73.77
C GLU A 31 -18.12 -27.25 -73.44
N PRO A 32 -18.27 -26.87 -72.16
CA PRO A 32 -18.30 -25.46 -71.83
C PRO A 32 -16.95 -24.87 -72.24
N GLU A 33 -16.96 -24.03 -73.28
CA GLU A 33 -15.79 -23.21 -73.60
C GLU A 33 -15.42 -22.45 -72.31
N LEU A 34 -14.22 -22.72 -71.79
CA LEU A 34 -13.63 -21.94 -70.70
C LEU A 34 -13.68 -20.46 -71.12
N SER A 35 -14.15 -19.59 -70.24
CA SER A 35 -14.17 -18.16 -70.52
C SER A 35 -12.75 -17.68 -70.86
N PRO A 36 -12.55 -16.83 -71.89
CA PRO A 36 -11.24 -16.27 -72.21
C PRO A 36 -10.55 -15.66 -70.98
N GLU A 37 -11.33 -15.06 -70.07
CA GLU A 37 -10.87 -14.49 -68.82
C GLU A 37 -10.32 -15.53 -67.83
N LEU A 38 -10.91 -16.73 -67.78
CA LEU A 38 -10.42 -17.83 -66.93
C LEU A 38 -9.14 -18.47 -67.51
N ILE A 39 -9.02 -18.49 -68.84
CA ILE A 39 -7.79 -18.93 -69.53
C ILE A 39 -6.64 -17.96 -69.21
N ASP A 40 -6.88 -16.66 -69.33
CA ASP A 40 -5.88 -15.63 -69.03
C ASP A 40 -5.45 -15.66 -67.55
N ALA A 41 -6.39 -15.76 -66.61
CA ALA A 41 -6.07 -15.86 -65.18
C ALA A 41 -5.27 -17.14 -64.83
N THR A 42 -5.57 -18.26 -65.50
CA THR A 42 -4.80 -19.51 -65.36
C THR A 42 -3.39 -19.38 -65.93
N ILE A 43 -3.22 -18.65 -67.04
CA ILE A 43 -1.90 -18.33 -67.61
C ILE A 43 -1.12 -17.44 -66.62
N HIS A 44 -1.74 -16.41 -66.04
CA HIS A 44 -1.10 -15.56 -65.03
C HIS A 44 -0.64 -16.37 -63.81
N LEU A 45 -1.48 -17.28 -63.30
CA LEU A 45 -1.11 -18.15 -62.18
C LEU A 45 0.07 -19.07 -62.55
N ASN A 46 0.02 -19.73 -63.71
CA ASN A 46 1.11 -20.60 -64.15
C ASN A 46 2.42 -19.84 -64.32
N VAL A 47 2.37 -18.62 -64.91
CA VAL A 47 3.55 -17.76 -65.06
C VAL A 47 4.12 -17.36 -63.69
N ALA A 48 3.27 -17.02 -62.71
CA ALA A 48 3.74 -16.69 -61.36
C ALA A 48 4.35 -17.91 -60.65
N MET A 49 3.72 -19.08 -60.74
CA MET A 49 4.23 -20.35 -60.17
C MET A 49 5.56 -20.77 -60.80
N ASP A 50 5.70 -20.59 -62.10
CA ASP A 50 6.89 -20.92 -62.88
C ASP A 50 8.08 -19.99 -62.56
N LYS A 51 7.81 -18.69 -62.38
CA LYS A 51 8.82 -17.75 -61.86
C LYS A 51 9.28 -18.09 -60.45
N MET A 52 8.38 -18.54 -59.56
CA MET A 52 8.75 -19.00 -58.21
C MET A 52 9.64 -20.24 -58.26
N LEU A 53 9.31 -21.22 -59.10
CA LEU A 53 10.13 -22.41 -59.33
C LEU A 53 11.52 -22.05 -59.86
N GLY A 54 11.62 -21.05 -60.75
CA GLY A 54 12.89 -20.54 -61.26
C GLY A 54 13.81 -20.00 -60.15
N ILE A 55 13.25 -19.33 -59.14
CA ILE A 55 14.00 -18.85 -57.97
C ILE A 55 14.39 -20.03 -57.05
N SER A 56 13.46 -20.96 -56.81
CA SER A 56 13.68 -22.13 -55.93
C SER A 56 14.74 -23.12 -56.46
N LEU A 57 14.95 -23.20 -57.78
CA LEU A 57 15.85 -24.17 -58.43
C LEU A 57 17.30 -23.67 -58.64
N GLY A 58 17.60 -22.40 -58.36
CA GLY A 58 18.95 -21.82 -58.44
C GLY A 58 19.62 -21.99 -59.82
N ASP A 59 20.94 -22.27 -59.83
CA ASP A 59 21.82 -22.43 -61.02
C ASP A 59 21.27 -23.36 -62.13
N THR A 60 20.30 -24.22 -61.82
CA THR A 60 19.65 -25.11 -62.80
C THR A 60 18.63 -24.40 -63.70
N ALA A 61 18.23 -23.17 -63.37
CA ALA A 61 17.26 -22.36 -64.11
C ALA A 61 17.80 -21.81 -65.45
N THR A 62 19.12 -21.63 -65.59
CA THR A 62 19.77 -21.17 -66.83
C THR A 62 19.54 -22.11 -68.02
N ALA A 63 19.19 -23.38 -67.77
CA ALA A 63 18.85 -24.37 -68.79
C ALA A 63 17.45 -24.18 -69.42
N HIS A 64 16.57 -23.38 -68.79
CA HIS A 64 15.16 -23.23 -69.19
C HIS A 64 14.74 -21.80 -69.60
N GLY A 65 15.68 -20.86 -69.69
CA GLY A 65 15.42 -19.53 -70.25
C GLY A 65 14.89 -18.48 -69.27
N TYR A 66 15.00 -18.72 -67.97
CA TYR A 66 14.65 -17.74 -66.93
C TYR A 66 15.79 -16.73 -66.69
N PRO A 67 15.47 -15.51 -66.22
CA PRO A 67 16.48 -14.60 -65.69
C PRO A 67 17.26 -15.28 -64.57
N GLU A 68 18.57 -15.03 -64.51
CA GLU A 68 19.42 -15.54 -63.44
C GLU A 68 18.88 -15.03 -62.09
N PRO A 69 18.63 -15.93 -61.10
CA PRO A 69 18.12 -15.50 -59.82
C PRO A 69 19.13 -14.57 -59.14
N PRO A 70 18.68 -13.57 -58.35
CA PRO A 70 19.59 -12.67 -57.65
C PRO A 70 20.60 -13.43 -56.79
N GLU A 71 21.88 -13.03 -56.85
CA GLU A 71 22.93 -13.63 -56.01
C GLU A 71 22.72 -13.32 -54.52
N ASP A 72 22.05 -12.21 -54.17
CA ASP A 72 21.71 -11.90 -52.79
C ASP A 72 20.43 -12.66 -52.36
N PRO A 73 20.49 -13.52 -51.33
CA PRO A 73 19.31 -14.23 -50.81
C PRO A 73 18.17 -13.31 -50.36
N VAL A 74 18.45 -12.05 -49.98
CA VAL A 74 17.41 -11.07 -49.65
C VAL A 74 16.63 -10.65 -50.89
N GLU A 75 17.33 -10.29 -51.97
CA GLU A 75 16.71 -9.92 -53.25
C GLU A 75 15.97 -11.11 -53.86
N ALA A 76 16.52 -12.32 -53.74
CA ALA A 76 15.86 -13.55 -54.17
C ALA A 76 14.55 -13.82 -53.40
N PHE A 77 14.55 -13.60 -52.08
CA PHE A 77 13.34 -13.69 -51.26
C PHE A 77 12.30 -12.61 -51.60
N GLU A 78 12.73 -11.37 -51.85
CA GLU A 78 11.82 -10.29 -52.23
C GLU A 78 11.14 -10.57 -53.58
N ALA A 79 11.91 -11.05 -54.56
CA ALA A 79 11.37 -11.50 -55.84
C ALA A 79 10.39 -12.68 -55.66
N PHE A 80 10.74 -13.65 -54.81
CA PHE A 80 9.84 -14.76 -54.47
C PHE A 80 8.53 -14.28 -53.83
N ALA A 81 8.60 -13.38 -52.85
CA ALA A 81 7.43 -12.81 -52.19
C ALA A 81 6.55 -12.00 -53.17
N ALA A 82 7.15 -11.29 -54.13
CA ALA A 82 6.42 -10.61 -55.19
C ALA A 82 5.65 -11.60 -56.07
N HIS A 83 6.24 -12.74 -56.44
CA HIS A 83 5.55 -13.76 -57.22
C HIS A 83 4.45 -14.50 -56.45
N ILE A 84 4.59 -14.65 -55.12
CA ILE A 84 3.49 -15.13 -54.26
C ILE A 84 2.30 -14.16 -54.32
N ALA A 85 2.56 -12.84 -54.31
CA ALA A 85 1.51 -11.83 -54.44
C ALA A 85 0.87 -11.86 -55.85
N GLU A 86 1.66 -12.00 -56.91
CA GLU A 86 1.18 -12.19 -58.29
C GLU A 86 0.29 -13.45 -58.40
N ALA A 87 0.69 -14.56 -57.79
CA ALA A 87 -0.09 -15.81 -57.79
C ALA A 87 -1.41 -15.67 -57.01
N LYS A 88 -1.41 -14.98 -55.86
CA LYS A 88 -2.66 -14.67 -55.13
C LYS A 88 -3.61 -13.83 -55.96
N ALA A 89 -3.11 -12.79 -56.63
CA ALA A 89 -3.91 -11.94 -57.51
C ALA A 89 -4.50 -12.75 -58.68
N ALA A 90 -3.71 -13.63 -59.30
CA ALA A 90 -4.20 -14.51 -60.36
C ALA A 90 -5.27 -15.50 -59.87
N ILE A 91 -5.15 -16.02 -58.64
CA ILE A 91 -6.20 -16.88 -58.04
C ILE A 91 -7.49 -16.10 -57.80
N GLU A 92 -7.40 -14.83 -57.37
CA GLU A 92 -8.57 -13.95 -57.26
C GLU A 92 -9.22 -13.67 -58.62
N GLU A 93 -8.41 -13.47 -59.67
CA GLU A 93 -8.88 -13.36 -61.06
C GLU A 93 -9.59 -14.64 -61.52
N MET A 94 -9.04 -15.82 -61.23
CA MET A 94 -9.67 -17.12 -61.52
C MET A 94 -11.03 -17.25 -60.82
N GLN A 95 -11.11 -16.86 -59.54
CA GLN A 95 -12.35 -16.87 -58.78
C GLN A 95 -13.38 -15.90 -59.38
N ALA A 96 -12.95 -14.70 -59.80
CA ALA A 96 -13.82 -13.71 -60.45
C ALA A 96 -14.28 -14.15 -61.84
N ALA A 97 -13.45 -14.92 -62.57
CA ALA A 97 -13.73 -15.46 -63.89
C ALA A 97 -14.60 -16.75 -63.88
N GLY A 98 -14.95 -17.25 -62.70
CA GLY A 98 -15.89 -18.36 -62.51
C GLY A 98 -15.26 -19.74 -62.27
N ALA A 99 -14.00 -19.81 -61.83
CA ALA A 99 -13.37 -21.06 -61.40
C ALA A 99 -14.16 -21.75 -60.29
N SER A 100 -14.14 -23.09 -60.28
CA SER A 100 -14.77 -23.86 -59.21
C SER A 100 -14.04 -23.66 -57.88
N LYS A 101 -14.77 -23.87 -56.78
CA LYS A 101 -14.17 -23.78 -55.44
C LYS A 101 -13.05 -24.80 -55.26
N GLU A 102 -13.21 -26.00 -55.83
CA GLU A 102 -12.18 -27.04 -55.81
C GLU A 102 -10.89 -26.60 -56.52
N GLU A 103 -10.98 -25.89 -57.64
CA GLU A 103 -9.82 -25.36 -58.38
C GLU A 103 -9.11 -24.25 -57.60
N VAL A 104 -9.87 -23.31 -57.01
CA VAL A 104 -9.32 -22.24 -56.17
C VAL A 104 -8.65 -22.81 -54.92
N ASP A 105 -9.29 -23.75 -54.22
CA ASP A 105 -8.72 -24.40 -53.03
C ASP A 105 -7.47 -25.22 -53.37
N ALA A 106 -7.44 -25.88 -54.53
CA ALA A 106 -6.26 -26.61 -55.02
C ALA A 106 -5.10 -25.67 -55.35
N ALA A 107 -5.36 -24.54 -56.01
CA ALA A 107 -4.36 -23.52 -56.34
C ALA A 107 -3.77 -22.87 -55.08
N LEU A 108 -4.61 -22.48 -54.11
CA LEU A 108 -4.16 -21.94 -52.82
C LEU A 108 -3.32 -22.95 -52.04
N LYS A 109 -3.69 -24.23 -52.09
CA LYS A 109 -2.93 -25.30 -51.45
C LYS A 109 -1.56 -25.51 -52.11
N ALA A 110 -1.50 -25.50 -53.44
CA ALA A 110 -0.25 -25.61 -54.19
C ALA A 110 0.67 -24.43 -53.88
N LEU A 111 0.14 -23.20 -53.88
CA LEU A 111 0.87 -21.98 -53.54
C LEU A 111 1.48 -22.03 -52.14
N ARG A 112 0.70 -22.50 -51.15
CA ARG A 112 1.19 -22.67 -49.77
C ARG A 112 2.32 -23.70 -49.68
N VAL A 113 2.18 -24.83 -50.36
CA VAL A 113 3.20 -25.89 -50.37
C VAL A 113 4.50 -25.38 -50.99
N GLU A 114 4.42 -24.60 -52.07
CA GLU A 114 5.59 -24.01 -52.73
C GLU A 114 6.30 -23.00 -51.81
N SER A 115 5.53 -22.10 -51.17
CA SER A 115 6.05 -21.14 -50.17
C SER A 115 6.79 -21.82 -49.02
N GLU A 116 6.18 -22.87 -48.47
CA GLU A 116 6.77 -23.63 -47.37
C GLU A 116 8.02 -24.40 -47.82
N THR A 117 8.00 -24.98 -49.02
CA THR A 117 9.12 -25.77 -49.57
C THR A 117 10.35 -24.89 -49.80
N TYR A 118 10.17 -23.71 -50.40
CA TYR A 118 11.26 -22.75 -50.62
C TYR A 118 11.93 -22.38 -49.29
N LEU A 119 11.14 -21.94 -48.29
CA LEU A 119 11.67 -21.49 -47.01
C LEU A 119 12.28 -22.61 -46.16
N MET A 120 11.79 -23.85 -46.29
CA MET A 120 12.41 -25.01 -45.64
C MET A 120 13.72 -25.46 -46.33
N GLY A 121 13.94 -25.06 -47.58
CA GLY A 121 15.18 -25.32 -48.32
C GLY A 121 16.33 -24.39 -47.94
N LEU A 122 16.04 -23.25 -47.28
CA LEU A 122 17.04 -22.28 -46.84
C LEU A 122 17.74 -22.74 -45.55
N ASP A 123 19.05 -22.49 -45.45
CA ASP A 123 19.78 -22.71 -44.21
C ASP A 123 19.44 -21.64 -43.15
N THR A 124 19.84 -21.90 -41.90
CA THR A 124 19.49 -21.04 -40.76
C THR A 124 20.13 -19.66 -40.82
N GLU A 125 21.32 -19.52 -41.38
CA GLU A 125 22.01 -18.23 -41.51
C GLU A 125 21.31 -17.37 -42.56
N THR A 126 20.96 -17.98 -43.70
CA THR A 126 20.17 -17.33 -44.76
C THR A 126 18.79 -16.88 -44.26
N LEU A 127 18.08 -17.73 -43.51
CA LEU A 127 16.79 -17.36 -42.90
C LEU A 127 16.91 -16.17 -41.95
N ARG A 128 17.97 -16.11 -41.15
CA ARG A 128 18.22 -14.99 -40.22
C ARG A 128 18.54 -13.70 -40.97
N LYS A 129 19.37 -13.77 -42.02
CA LYS A 129 19.70 -12.62 -42.88
C LYS A 129 18.45 -12.03 -43.52
N ILE A 130 17.59 -12.88 -44.10
CA ILE A 130 16.32 -12.44 -44.70
C ILE A 130 15.40 -11.86 -43.62
N ALA A 131 15.26 -12.54 -42.47
CA ALA A 131 14.42 -12.05 -41.38
C ALA A 131 14.86 -10.66 -40.88
N ALA A 132 16.16 -10.44 -40.70
CA ALA A 132 16.70 -9.12 -40.34
C ALA A 132 16.35 -8.05 -41.38
N ALA A 133 16.54 -8.35 -42.66
CA ALA A 133 16.22 -7.43 -43.76
C ALA A 133 14.72 -7.10 -43.84
N GLN A 134 13.86 -8.06 -43.48
CA GLN A 134 12.41 -7.90 -43.42
C GLN A 134 11.91 -7.30 -42.09
N GLY A 135 12.81 -6.88 -41.20
CA GLY A 135 12.50 -6.16 -39.95
C GLY A 135 12.24 -7.05 -38.72
N PHE A 136 12.64 -8.33 -38.75
CA PHE A 136 12.62 -9.19 -37.56
C PHE A 136 13.72 -8.77 -36.58
N GLU A 137 13.35 -8.42 -35.36
CA GLU A 137 14.32 -8.05 -34.32
C GLU A 137 14.90 -9.30 -33.67
N HIS A 138 16.22 -9.35 -33.54
CA HIS A 138 17.01 -10.43 -32.94
C HIS A 138 16.78 -11.85 -33.52
N PRO A 139 16.99 -12.06 -34.83
CA PRO A 139 16.76 -13.34 -35.49
C PRO A 139 17.62 -14.49 -34.94
N ALA A 140 18.76 -14.20 -34.30
CA ALA A 140 19.60 -15.21 -33.64
C ALA A 140 18.90 -15.88 -32.45
N LEU A 141 17.96 -15.18 -31.81
CA LEU A 141 17.20 -15.67 -30.66
C LEU A 141 15.99 -16.52 -31.07
N SER A 142 15.78 -16.74 -32.37
CA SER A 142 14.78 -17.64 -32.92
C SER A 142 15.38 -19.03 -33.21
N GLY A 143 14.58 -20.09 -33.03
CA GLY A 143 15.01 -21.46 -33.35
C GLY A 143 15.99 -22.12 -32.37
N LEU A 144 16.15 -21.61 -31.15
CA LEU A 144 17.07 -22.16 -30.13
C LEU A 144 16.69 -23.54 -29.57
N SER A 145 15.51 -24.06 -29.90
CA SER A 145 15.05 -25.40 -29.51
C SER A 145 15.08 -26.31 -30.73
N PRO A 146 15.42 -27.62 -30.58
CA PRO A 146 15.45 -28.56 -31.69
C PRO A 146 14.02 -28.87 -32.15
N HIS A 147 13.45 -27.98 -32.95
CA HIS A 147 12.19 -28.18 -33.64
C HIS A 147 12.44 -28.70 -35.06
N VAL A 148 11.52 -29.51 -35.57
CA VAL A 148 11.56 -30.03 -36.95
C VAL A 148 11.43 -28.91 -37.99
N LYS A 149 10.82 -27.77 -37.62
CA LYS A 149 10.65 -26.59 -38.47
C LYS A 149 11.19 -25.35 -37.74
N HIS A 150 12.08 -24.60 -38.39
CA HIS A 150 12.62 -23.37 -37.83
C HIS A 150 11.52 -22.29 -37.74
N PRO A 151 11.34 -21.59 -36.61
CA PRO A 151 10.23 -20.64 -36.46
C PRO A 151 10.23 -19.51 -37.50
N LEU A 152 11.41 -19.05 -37.94
CA LEU A 152 11.51 -18.03 -39.00
C LEU A 152 10.91 -18.48 -40.34
N VAL A 153 10.79 -19.79 -40.62
CA VAL A 153 10.09 -20.29 -41.82
C VAL A 153 8.63 -19.85 -41.81
N HIS A 154 7.96 -19.91 -40.65
CA HIS A 154 6.57 -19.45 -40.54
C HIS A 154 6.46 -17.92 -40.53
N TRP A 155 7.44 -17.24 -39.92
CA TRP A 155 7.45 -15.78 -39.85
C TRP A 155 7.67 -15.12 -41.23
N LEU A 156 8.61 -15.65 -42.01
CA LEU A 156 8.94 -15.16 -43.34
C LEU A 156 7.92 -15.53 -44.42
N ASP A 157 7.03 -16.49 -44.17
CA ASP A 157 6.12 -17.02 -45.21
C ASP A 157 5.17 -15.94 -45.76
N PRO A 158 5.34 -15.49 -47.03
CA PRO A 158 4.51 -14.45 -47.65
C PRO A 158 3.10 -14.94 -48.00
N TYR A 159 2.83 -16.26 -47.90
CA TYR A 159 1.49 -16.78 -47.98
C TYR A 159 0.60 -16.25 -46.84
N TYR A 160 1.19 -15.98 -45.68
CA TYR A 160 0.49 -15.41 -44.53
C TYR A 160 0.67 -13.89 -44.46
N ASP A 161 -0.42 -13.18 -44.12
CA ASP A 161 -0.38 -11.73 -43.91
C ASP A 161 0.59 -11.36 -42.78
N ALA A 162 1.27 -10.21 -42.91
CA ALA A 162 2.27 -9.75 -41.95
C ALA A 162 1.70 -9.56 -40.52
N GLY A 163 0.42 -9.22 -40.40
CA GLY A 163 -0.23 -8.89 -39.13
C GLY A 163 -0.87 -10.06 -38.37
N ILE A 164 -0.65 -11.32 -38.76
CA ILE A 164 -1.30 -12.45 -38.08
C ILE A 164 -0.69 -12.71 -36.69
N PRO A 165 -1.51 -13.08 -35.67
CA PRO A 165 -1.03 -13.29 -34.30
C PRO A 165 0.10 -14.31 -34.15
N SER A 166 0.16 -15.32 -35.03
CA SER A 166 1.20 -16.35 -34.97
C SER A 166 2.59 -15.83 -35.37
N LYS A 167 2.68 -14.83 -36.26
CA LYS A 167 3.95 -14.16 -36.59
C LYS A 167 4.40 -13.27 -35.44
N GLN A 168 3.48 -12.51 -34.85
CA GLN A 168 3.78 -11.66 -33.69
C GLN A 168 4.30 -12.48 -32.50
N HIS A 169 3.69 -13.63 -32.20
CA HIS A 169 4.14 -14.49 -31.12
C HIS A 169 5.60 -14.98 -31.27
N ILE A 170 6.08 -15.16 -32.51
CA ILE A 170 7.47 -15.55 -32.79
C ILE A 170 8.43 -14.39 -32.50
N GLN A 171 8.05 -13.16 -32.87
CA GLN A 171 8.80 -11.93 -32.58
C GLN A 171 8.84 -11.65 -31.07
N ASP A 172 7.69 -11.71 -30.38
CA ASP A 172 7.59 -11.47 -28.94
C ASP A 172 8.49 -12.42 -28.13
N LYS A 173 8.57 -13.69 -28.58
CA LYS A 173 9.43 -14.69 -27.94
C LYS A 173 10.91 -14.42 -28.15
N ALA A 174 11.32 -13.87 -29.29
CA ALA A 174 12.69 -13.42 -29.52
C ALA A 174 13.03 -12.19 -28.66
N LEU A 175 12.10 -11.23 -28.56
CA LEU A 175 12.25 -10.04 -27.71
C LEU A 175 12.32 -10.38 -26.22
N GLY A 176 11.48 -11.29 -25.73
CA GLY A 176 11.54 -11.75 -24.34
C GLY A 176 12.87 -12.42 -23.99
N ARG A 177 13.47 -13.16 -24.94
CA ARG A 177 14.82 -13.73 -24.79
C ARG A 177 15.90 -12.63 -24.79
N TYR A 178 15.74 -11.61 -25.62
CA TYR A 178 16.67 -10.48 -25.63
C TYR A 178 16.63 -9.72 -24.30
N GLN A 179 15.44 -9.53 -23.72
CA GLN A 179 15.27 -8.95 -22.39
C GLN A 179 15.96 -9.77 -21.29
N GLN A 180 15.93 -11.11 -21.36
CA GLN A 180 16.69 -11.98 -20.45
C GLN A 180 18.20 -11.73 -20.56
N LEU A 181 18.73 -11.60 -21.78
CA LEU A 181 20.15 -11.29 -22.00
C LEU A 181 20.52 -9.89 -21.49
N LEU A 182 19.65 -8.90 -21.67
CA LEU A 182 19.82 -7.55 -21.09
C LEU A 182 19.80 -7.57 -19.55
N ALA A 183 19.06 -8.49 -18.94
CA ALA A 183 19.03 -8.70 -17.49
C ALA A 183 20.28 -9.43 -16.95
N GLY A 184 21.24 -9.78 -17.81
CA GLY A 184 22.48 -10.48 -17.44
C GLY A 184 22.31 -12.01 -17.34
N GLU A 185 21.17 -12.55 -17.77
CA GLU A 185 20.95 -14.00 -17.85
C GLU A 185 21.57 -14.58 -19.13
N THR A 186 21.55 -15.90 -19.25
CA THR A 186 21.97 -16.61 -20.46
C THR A 186 20.78 -17.29 -21.12
N VAL A 187 20.64 -17.16 -22.44
CA VAL A 187 19.60 -17.85 -23.21
C VAL A 187 20.23 -18.95 -24.05
N ALA A 188 19.87 -20.21 -23.78
CA ALA A 188 20.48 -21.37 -24.42
C ALA A 188 22.03 -21.41 -24.32
N GLY A 189 22.58 -20.86 -23.23
CA GLY A 189 24.03 -20.75 -23.00
C GLY A 189 24.70 -19.57 -23.71
N MET A 190 23.96 -18.76 -24.46
CA MET A 190 24.41 -17.54 -25.12
C MET A 190 24.33 -16.35 -24.14
N THR A 191 25.37 -15.52 -24.10
CA THR A 191 25.38 -14.24 -23.39
C THR A 191 24.96 -13.09 -24.32
N LEU A 192 24.69 -11.90 -23.77
CA LEU A 192 24.44 -10.70 -24.57
C LEU A 192 25.61 -10.40 -25.52
N ALA A 193 26.86 -10.59 -25.07
CA ALA A 193 28.04 -10.40 -25.91
C ALA A 193 28.09 -11.39 -27.08
N ASP A 194 27.74 -12.66 -26.83
CA ASP A 194 27.68 -13.69 -27.88
C ASP A 194 26.59 -13.37 -28.91
N LEU A 195 25.44 -12.83 -28.49
CA LEU A 195 24.37 -12.39 -29.39
C LEU A 195 24.85 -11.26 -30.31
N HIS A 196 25.47 -10.22 -29.75
CA HIS A 196 25.99 -9.09 -30.51
C HIS A 196 27.06 -9.52 -31.52
N GLN A 197 27.94 -10.42 -31.12
CA GLN A 197 28.91 -11.03 -32.02
C GLN A 197 28.23 -11.81 -33.16
N LEU A 198 27.13 -12.52 -32.88
CA LEU A 198 26.43 -13.35 -33.85
C LEU A 198 25.56 -12.54 -34.82
N GLU A 199 24.98 -11.44 -34.37
CA GLU A 199 24.15 -10.54 -35.20
C GLU A 199 24.96 -9.43 -35.88
N GLY A 200 26.27 -9.34 -35.59
CA GLY A 200 27.13 -8.27 -36.11
C GLY A 200 26.67 -6.88 -35.64
N THR A 201 25.97 -6.82 -34.50
CA THR A 201 25.54 -5.58 -33.87
C THR A 201 26.53 -5.21 -32.78
N ASP A 202 26.83 -3.93 -32.64
CA ASP A 202 27.64 -3.50 -31.50
C ASP A 202 26.83 -3.78 -30.21
N PRO A 203 27.46 -4.33 -29.16
CA PRO A 203 26.82 -4.35 -27.86
C PRO A 203 26.39 -2.92 -27.51
N PRO A 204 25.20 -2.71 -26.92
CA PRO A 204 24.88 -1.41 -26.35
C PRO A 204 26.07 -1.07 -25.46
N PRO A 205 26.62 0.17 -25.57
CA PRO A 205 27.86 0.51 -24.92
C PRO A 205 27.75 0.06 -23.48
N THR A 206 28.54 -0.95 -23.10
CA THR A 206 28.82 -1.24 -21.70
C THR A 206 29.73 -0.10 -21.29
N ASP A 207 29.11 1.06 -21.10
CA ASP A 207 29.75 2.15 -20.41
C ASP A 207 30.13 1.56 -19.04
N PRO A 208 31.41 1.54 -18.66
CA PRO A 208 31.82 1.16 -17.31
C PRO A 208 31.11 1.99 -16.21
N ALA A 209 30.32 3.02 -16.59
CA ALA A 209 29.37 3.73 -15.75
C ALA A 209 28.03 3.03 -15.46
N VAL A 210 27.59 2.00 -16.19
CA VAL A 210 26.31 1.30 -15.94
C VAL A 210 26.50 0.24 -14.85
N PRO A 211 25.85 0.36 -13.68
CA PRO A 211 26.01 -0.60 -12.59
C PRO A 211 25.51 -2.02 -12.96
N PRO A 212 26.08 -3.08 -12.36
CA PRO A 212 25.58 -4.45 -12.53
C PRO A 212 24.09 -4.57 -12.20
N GLY A 213 23.32 -5.23 -13.06
CA GLY A 213 21.86 -5.38 -12.92
C GLY A 213 21.04 -4.20 -13.41
N MET A 214 21.67 -3.20 -14.03
CA MET A 214 20.99 -2.11 -14.74
C MET A 214 21.14 -2.25 -16.27
N TRP A 215 20.17 -1.73 -17.01
CA TRP A 215 20.21 -1.65 -18.47
C TRP A 215 20.39 -0.19 -18.91
N SER A 216 21.12 0.02 -20.00
CA SER A 216 21.32 1.36 -20.56
C SER A 216 20.07 1.82 -21.31
N ALA A 217 19.49 2.95 -20.91
CA ALA A 217 18.28 3.52 -21.50
C ALA A 217 18.54 4.92 -22.06
N THR A 218 18.04 5.21 -23.27
CA THR A 218 17.88 6.60 -23.72
C THR A 218 16.73 7.29 -22.97
N PRO A 219 16.65 8.63 -22.96
CA PRO A 219 15.52 9.34 -22.36
C PRO A 219 14.16 8.87 -22.88
N ASP A 220 14.05 8.60 -24.18
CA ASP A 220 12.82 8.11 -24.82
C ASP A 220 12.47 6.68 -24.40
N GLN A 221 13.47 5.79 -24.31
CA GLN A 221 13.27 4.41 -23.84
C GLN A 221 12.89 4.37 -22.35
N PHE A 222 13.48 5.24 -21.54
CA PHE A 222 13.07 5.40 -20.14
C PHE A 222 11.63 5.90 -20.04
N GLN A 223 11.26 6.92 -20.82
CA GLN A 223 9.90 7.46 -20.82
C GLN A 223 8.88 6.39 -21.26
N ALA A 224 9.18 5.61 -22.29
CA ALA A 224 8.33 4.49 -22.72
C ALA A 224 8.17 3.43 -21.62
N SER A 225 9.25 3.12 -20.88
CA SER A 225 9.19 2.20 -19.74
C SER A 225 8.33 2.74 -18.60
N PHE A 226 8.45 4.04 -18.30
CA PHE A 226 7.60 4.70 -17.31
C PHE A 226 6.13 4.72 -17.72
N ASP A 227 5.84 4.98 -18.99
CA ASP A 227 4.47 4.99 -19.52
C ASP A 227 3.85 3.58 -19.48
N ALA A 228 4.63 2.54 -19.78
CA ALA A 228 4.22 1.14 -19.65
C ALA A 228 3.94 0.76 -18.19
N TRP A 229 4.79 1.20 -17.24
CA TRP A 229 4.52 1.04 -15.81
C TRP A 229 3.23 1.75 -15.39
N ASN A 230 3.02 2.99 -15.84
CA ASN A 230 1.80 3.73 -15.52
C ASN A 230 0.54 3.04 -16.11
N GLN A 231 0.63 2.51 -17.33
CA GLN A 231 -0.47 1.78 -17.96
C GLN A 231 -0.83 0.50 -17.20
N THR A 232 0.18 -0.29 -16.81
CA THR A 232 -0.01 -1.53 -16.04
C THR A 232 -0.52 -1.23 -14.62
N ALA A 233 -0.02 -0.19 -13.96
CA ALA A 233 -0.51 0.27 -12.66
C ALA A 233 -2.00 0.65 -12.70
N ASN A 234 -2.43 1.37 -13.73
CA ASN A 234 -3.85 1.68 -13.95
C ASN A 234 -4.66 0.41 -14.24
N ALA A 235 -4.15 -0.51 -15.07
CA ALA A 235 -4.83 -1.77 -15.37
C ALA A 235 -5.07 -2.62 -14.11
N VAL A 236 -4.10 -2.63 -13.17
CA VAL A 236 -4.25 -3.27 -11.86
C VAL A 236 -5.30 -2.54 -11.02
N ALA A 237 -5.16 -1.22 -10.85
CA ALA A 237 -6.02 -0.41 -9.98
C ALA A 237 -7.51 -0.47 -10.37
N TYR A 238 -7.79 -0.55 -11.67
CA TYR A 238 -9.15 -0.57 -12.21
C TYR A 238 -9.60 -1.97 -12.66
N SER A 239 -8.89 -3.02 -12.24
CA SER A 239 -9.30 -4.40 -12.51
C SER A 239 -10.70 -4.68 -11.92
N LYS A 240 -11.55 -5.34 -12.71
CA LYS A 240 -12.89 -5.73 -12.26
C LYS A 240 -12.83 -7.09 -11.57
N GLY A 241 -13.22 -7.13 -10.30
CA GLY A 241 -13.25 -8.38 -9.54
C GLY A 241 -11.88 -8.71 -8.92
N THR A 242 -11.55 -10.00 -8.85
CA THR A 242 -10.23 -10.47 -8.40
C THR A 242 -9.17 -10.10 -9.45
N LEU A 243 -8.03 -9.60 -9.00
CA LEU A 243 -6.92 -9.28 -9.91
C LEU A 243 -6.42 -10.54 -10.61
N GLU A 244 -6.25 -10.45 -11.93
CA GLU A 244 -5.68 -11.51 -12.76
C GLU A 244 -4.16 -11.61 -12.53
N PRO A 245 -3.59 -12.83 -12.38
CA PRO A 245 -2.15 -13.03 -12.18
C PRO A 245 -1.28 -12.33 -13.23
N GLU A 246 -1.71 -12.34 -14.50
CA GLU A 246 -0.96 -11.76 -15.62
C GLU A 246 -0.83 -10.24 -15.49
N LYS A 247 -1.84 -9.57 -14.94
CA LYS A 247 -1.81 -8.12 -14.69
C LYS A 247 -0.89 -7.78 -13.52
N LEU A 248 -0.84 -8.63 -12.50
CA LEU A 248 0.11 -8.48 -11.40
C LEU A 248 1.54 -8.67 -11.91
N GLN A 249 1.81 -9.72 -12.68
CA GLN A 249 3.11 -9.99 -13.27
C GLN A 249 3.58 -8.81 -14.15
N ALA A 250 2.72 -8.32 -15.04
CA ALA A 250 3.03 -7.18 -15.90
C ALA A 250 3.38 -5.90 -15.12
N LEU A 251 2.73 -5.65 -13.97
CA LEU A 251 3.07 -4.52 -13.10
C LEU A 251 4.45 -4.71 -12.43
N LEU A 252 4.76 -5.92 -11.94
CA LEU A 252 6.04 -6.22 -11.31
C LEU A 252 7.21 -6.13 -12.32
N ASP A 253 7.00 -6.62 -13.54
CA ASP A 253 7.98 -6.53 -14.63
C ASP A 253 8.20 -5.09 -15.06
N ALA A 254 7.13 -4.30 -15.19
CA ALA A 254 7.24 -2.90 -15.54
C ALA A 254 7.91 -2.06 -14.42
N GLU A 255 7.64 -2.36 -13.14
CA GLU A 255 8.37 -1.76 -12.02
C GLU A 255 9.86 -2.09 -12.11
N LYS A 256 10.21 -3.37 -12.28
CA LYS A 256 11.60 -3.82 -12.44
C LYS A 256 12.28 -3.07 -13.58
N GLN A 257 11.64 -2.96 -14.74
CA GLN A 257 12.18 -2.30 -15.93
C GLN A 257 12.52 -0.81 -15.67
N VAL A 258 11.67 -0.08 -14.96
CA VAL A 258 11.93 1.34 -14.63
C VAL A 258 13.04 1.48 -13.58
N LEU A 259 13.05 0.62 -12.56
CA LEU A 259 14.01 0.68 -11.45
C LEU A 259 15.42 0.23 -11.84
N THR A 260 15.55 -0.63 -12.86
CA THR A 260 16.86 -1.07 -13.37
C THR A 260 17.36 -0.21 -14.54
N ALA A 261 16.63 0.82 -14.95
CA ALA A 261 17.09 1.70 -16.03
C ALA A 261 18.23 2.63 -15.58
N HIS A 262 19.29 2.69 -16.39
CA HIS A 262 20.37 3.66 -16.27
C HIS A 262 20.31 4.65 -17.44
N CYS A 263 19.95 5.90 -17.15
CA CYS A 263 19.81 6.97 -18.13
C CYS A 263 20.55 8.23 -17.64
N PRO A 264 21.87 8.34 -17.86
CA PRO A 264 22.67 9.45 -17.33
C PRO A 264 22.27 10.83 -17.89
N GLU A 265 21.58 10.85 -19.05
CA GLU A 265 21.05 12.06 -19.68
C GLU A 265 19.79 12.61 -19.00
N LYS A 266 19.22 11.91 -18.02
CA LYS A 266 17.99 12.30 -17.32
C LYS A 266 18.29 12.76 -15.89
N ASP A 267 18.28 14.08 -15.69
CA ASP A 267 18.62 14.74 -14.42
C ASP A 267 17.74 14.34 -13.23
N ASP A 268 16.49 13.91 -13.46
CA ASP A 268 15.50 13.52 -12.45
C ASP A 268 15.32 12.00 -12.31
N LEU A 269 16.16 11.18 -12.95
CA LEU A 269 16.04 9.72 -12.98
C LEU A 269 15.86 9.11 -11.58
N ALA A 270 16.76 9.44 -10.65
CA ALA A 270 16.73 8.91 -9.29
C ALA A 270 15.46 9.32 -8.53
N THR A 271 14.94 10.53 -8.79
CA THR A 271 13.69 11.01 -8.21
C THR A 271 12.51 10.19 -8.73
N VAL A 272 12.42 9.99 -10.05
CA VAL A 272 11.34 9.20 -10.67
C VAL A 272 11.40 7.74 -10.21
N GLN A 273 12.58 7.14 -10.14
CA GLN A 273 12.75 5.76 -9.64
C GLN A 273 12.35 5.62 -8.17
N ALA A 274 12.77 6.54 -7.30
CA ALA A 274 12.35 6.57 -5.90
C ALA A 274 10.82 6.71 -5.77
N GLN A 275 10.21 7.42 -6.70
CA GLN A 275 8.78 7.69 -6.70
C GLN A 275 7.97 6.50 -7.22
N VAL A 276 8.43 5.82 -8.29
CA VAL A 276 7.87 4.55 -8.76
C VAL A 276 7.91 3.47 -7.69
N LYS A 277 9.03 3.36 -6.95
CA LYS A 277 9.16 2.45 -5.81
C LYS A 277 8.04 2.64 -4.76
N ILE A 278 7.58 3.88 -4.55
CA ILE A 278 6.48 4.19 -3.64
C ILE A 278 5.13 3.97 -4.33
N TRP A 279 4.96 4.46 -5.55
CA TRP A 279 3.68 4.51 -6.24
C TRP A 279 3.17 3.15 -6.73
N THR A 280 4.05 2.15 -6.92
CA THR A 280 3.63 0.79 -7.31
C THR A 280 2.73 0.12 -6.25
N GLU A 281 2.70 0.61 -5.01
CA GLU A 281 1.80 0.09 -3.97
C GLU A 281 0.36 0.58 -4.11
N ASP A 282 0.16 1.76 -4.68
CA ASP A 282 -1.15 2.41 -4.74
C ASP A 282 -2.24 1.61 -5.49
N PRO A 283 -1.95 0.94 -6.63
CA PRO A 283 -2.93 0.08 -7.31
C PRO A 283 -3.55 -0.98 -6.41
N PHE A 284 -2.81 -1.51 -5.44
CA PHE A 284 -3.28 -2.56 -4.54
C PHE A 284 -4.29 -2.06 -3.49
N GLY A 285 -4.36 -0.75 -3.26
CA GLY A 285 -5.44 -0.14 -2.47
C GLY A 285 -6.82 -0.23 -3.14
N TYR A 286 -6.86 -0.51 -4.44
CA TYR A 286 -8.08 -0.59 -5.24
C TYR A 286 -8.35 -2.00 -5.78
N ALA A 287 -7.29 -2.74 -6.12
CA ALA A 287 -7.38 -4.09 -6.64
C ALA A 287 -7.65 -5.12 -5.52
N LYS A 288 -8.44 -6.16 -5.83
CA LYS A 288 -8.61 -7.31 -4.93
C LYS A 288 -7.54 -8.36 -5.21
N VAL A 289 -6.45 -8.32 -4.43
CA VAL A 289 -5.38 -9.32 -4.49
C VAL A 289 -5.74 -10.51 -3.60
N HIS A 290 -5.91 -11.69 -4.20
CA HIS A 290 -6.22 -12.93 -3.49
C HIS A 290 -5.09 -13.96 -3.65
N ALA A 291 -5.14 -15.04 -2.86
CA ALA A 291 -4.22 -16.17 -2.99
C ALA A 291 -4.11 -16.67 -4.44
N SER A 292 -5.24 -16.80 -5.15
CA SER A 292 -5.27 -17.23 -6.55
C SER A 292 -4.57 -16.28 -7.51
N THR A 293 -4.47 -14.99 -7.18
CA THR A 293 -3.76 -13.99 -8.00
C THR A 293 -2.25 -14.20 -7.91
N VAL A 294 -1.75 -14.50 -6.71
CA VAL A 294 -0.30 -14.50 -6.41
C VAL A 294 0.32 -15.89 -6.57
N LEU A 295 -0.49 -16.96 -6.45
CA LEU A 295 -0.02 -18.34 -6.46
C LEU A 295 0.83 -18.72 -7.69
N PRO A 296 0.46 -18.38 -8.95
CA PRO A 296 1.28 -18.74 -10.12
C PRO A 296 2.68 -18.11 -10.04
N LEU A 297 2.74 -16.82 -9.69
CA LEU A 297 3.99 -16.06 -9.58
C LEU A 297 4.86 -16.59 -8.44
N VAL A 298 4.27 -16.98 -7.32
CA VAL A 298 4.99 -17.58 -6.19
C VAL A 298 5.61 -18.92 -6.58
N HIS A 299 4.89 -19.77 -7.33
CA HIS A 299 5.46 -21.03 -7.81
C HIS A 299 6.65 -20.79 -8.73
N GLU A 300 6.56 -19.80 -9.63
CA GLU A 300 7.67 -19.42 -10.51
C GLU A 300 8.86 -18.86 -9.72
N ALA A 301 8.63 -17.95 -8.76
CA ALA A 301 9.66 -17.38 -7.91
C ALA A 301 10.34 -18.43 -7.02
N VAL A 302 9.60 -19.41 -6.52
CA VAL A 302 10.17 -20.55 -5.77
C VAL A 302 11.01 -21.44 -6.69
N ALA A 303 10.52 -21.73 -7.90
CA ALA A 303 11.26 -22.54 -8.88
C ALA A 303 12.55 -21.83 -9.35
N ALA A 304 12.53 -20.51 -9.45
CA ALA A 304 13.69 -19.67 -9.77
C ALA A 304 14.65 -19.47 -8.59
N GLY A 305 14.25 -19.82 -7.36
CA GLY A 305 15.05 -19.63 -6.15
C GLY A 305 15.04 -18.21 -5.59
N GLU A 306 14.15 -17.35 -6.07
CA GLU A 306 13.97 -15.96 -5.59
C GLU A 306 13.17 -15.89 -4.28
N LEU A 307 12.34 -16.90 -4.05
CA LEU A 307 11.53 -17.09 -2.85
C LEU A 307 11.77 -18.49 -2.26
N SER A 308 11.88 -18.61 -0.95
CA SER A 308 11.92 -19.91 -0.28
C SER A 308 10.52 -20.50 -0.12
N GLN A 309 10.44 -21.84 -0.02
CA GLN A 309 9.17 -22.51 0.31
C GLN A 309 8.60 -22.05 1.66
N THR A 310 9.47 -21.70 2.62
CA THR A 310 9.01 -21.20 3.93
C THR A 310 8.32 -19.85 3.79
N GLU A 311 8.85 -18.94 2.98
CA GLU A 311 8.18 -17.66 2.68
C GLU A 311 6.85 -17.89 1.95
N ALA A 312 6.82 -18.77 0.93
CA ALA A 312 5.62 -19.11 0.17
C ALA A 312 4.46 -19.60 1.05
N ASP A 313 4.76 -20.47 2.02
CA ASP A 313 3.74 -21.13 2.84
C ASP A 313 3.21 -20.23 3.97
N HIS A 314 4.01 -19.26 4.46
CA HIS A 314 3.73 -18.56 5.72
C HIS A 314 3.50 -17.05 5.57
N LEU A 315 3.70 -16.47 4.38
CA LEU A 315 3.39 -15.08 4.11
C LEU A 315 1.98 -14.92 3.50
N HIS A 316 1.38 -13.76 3.73
CA HIS A 316 0.13 -13.34 3.12
C HIS A 316 0.36 -12.95 1.65
N PRO A 317 -0.68 -12.97 0.79
CA PRO A 317 -0.58 -12.57 -0.62
C PRO A 317 0.11 -11.23 -0.84
N MET A 318 -0.21 -10.20 -0.04
CA MET A 318 0.42 -8.88 -0.17
C MET A 318 1.86 -8.85 0.32
N GLU A 319 2.19 -9.62 1.36
CA GLU A 319 3.56 -9.79 1.85
C GLU A 319 4.42 -10.52 0.80
N LEU A 320 3.84 -11.50 0.09
CA LEU A 320 4.48 -12.19 -1.03
C LEU A 320 4.72 -11.26 -2.22
N VAL A 321 3.74 -10.40 -2.56
CA VAL A 321 3.91 -9.37 -3.58
C VAL A 321 5.04 -8.42 -3.20
N ALA A 322 5.05 -7.89 -1.96
CA ALA A 322 6.15 -7.06 -1.47
C ALA A 322 7.49 -7.78 -1.55
N ARG A 323 7.53 -9.08 -1.21
CA ARG A 323 8.76 -9.86 -1.26
C ARG A 323 9.33 -10.04 -2.68
N MET A 324 8.46 -10.15 -3.68
CA MET A 324 8.80 -10.31 -5.11
C MET A 324 9.10 -8.98 -5.82
N ARG A 325 8.61 -7.84 -5.31
CA ARG A 325 8.82 -6.53 -5.93
C ARG A 325 10.29 -6.15 -6.02
N ALA A 326 10.67 -5.54 -7.14
CA ALA A 326 12.00 -4.96 -7.33
C ALA A 326 12.19 -3.71 -6.46
N GLY A 327 11.11 -2.95 -6.24
CA GLY A 327 11.12 -1.73 -5.43
C GLY A 327 11.32 -1.97 -3.93
N THR A 328 10.91 -3.12 -3.39
CA THR A 328 10.99 -3.39 -1.95
C THR A 328 12.44 -3.43 -1.47
N ASP A 329 12.77 -2.66 -0.43
CA ASP A 329 14.13 -2.63 0.10
C ASP A 329 14.53 -3.95 0.77
N GLN A 330 15.84 -4.20 0.82
CA GLN A 330 16.37 -5.45 1.34
C GLN A 330 16.02 -5.66 2.82
N HIS A 331 15.98 -4.60 3.63
CA HIS A 331 15.63 -4.71 5.05
C HIS A 331 14.17 -5.17 5.23
N GLU A 332 13.25 -4.65 4.43
CA GLU A 332 11.87 -5.13 4.39
C GLU A 332 11.80 -6.59 3.92
N LYS A 333 12.52 -6.98 2.87
CA LYS A 333 12.59 -8.39 2.42
C LYS A 333 13.10 -9.32 3.52
N ASP A 334 14.14 -8.91 4.25
CA ASP A 334 14.70 -9.67 5.38
C ASP A 334 13.70 -9.76 6.54
N THR A 335 12.95 -8.69 6.81
CA THR A 335 11.89 -8.64 7.83
C THR A 335 10.74 -9.61 7.48
N LEU A 336 10.36 -9.67 6.21
CA LEU A 336 9.36 -10.63 5.71
C LEU A 336 9.86 -12.06 5.82
N ALA A 337 11.10 -12.34 5.45
CA ALA A 337 11.71 -13.66 5.63
C ALA A 337 11.74 -14.09 7.11
N ALA A 338 12.10 -13.19 8.01
CA ALA A 338 12.08 -13.43 9.46
C ALA A 338 10.64 -13.67 9.98
N THR A 339 9.65 -12.95 9.43
CA THR A 339 8.23 -13.14 9.77
C THR A 339 7.74 -14.52 9.35
N ALA A 340 8.08 -14.96 8.13
CA ALA A 340 7.76 -16.30 7.65
C ALA A 340 8.36 -17.39 8.55
N GLN A 341 9.63 -17.22 8.92
CA GLN A 341 10.32 -18.15 9.81
C GLN A 341 9.69 -18.18 11.21
N ALA A 342 9.37 -17.03 11.79
CA ALA A 342 8.69 -16.95 13.09
C ALA A 342 7.31 -17.62 13.07
N ARG A 343 6.54 -17.47 11.98
CA ARG A 343 5.24 -18.13 11.80
C ARG A 343 5.38 -19.65 11.69
N LYS A 344 6.38 -20.13 10.95
CA LYS A 344 6.74 -21.56 10.88
C LYS A 344 7.11 -22.12 12.25
N ASP A 345 7.93 -21.40 13.01
CA ASP A 345 8.36 -21.82 14.33
C ASP A 345 7.20 -21.86 15.34
N LYS A 346 6.25 -20.92 15.23
CA LYS A 346 5.00 -20.95 16.01
C LYS A 346 4.16 -22.19 15.71
N LEU A 347 4.00 -22.56 14.43
CA LEU A 347 3.26 -23.77 14.06
C LEU A 347 3.96 -25.05 14.52
N ALA A 348 5.30 -25.08 14.48
CA ALA A 348 6.08 -26.17 15.03
C ALA A 348 5.94 -26.27 16.56
N ALA A 349 5.91 -25.14 17.26
CA ALA A 349 5.65 -25.07 18.70
C ALA A 349 4.22 -25.54 19.03
N LEU A 350 3.23 -25.16 18.23
CA LEU A 350 1.85 -25.63 18.37
C LEU A 350 1.78 -27.14 18.22
N GLY A 351 2.44 -27.73 17.23
CA GLY A 351 2.50 -29.19 17.07
C GLY A 351 3.04 -29.89 18.32
N LYS A 352 4.17 -29.42 18.85
CA LYS A 352 4.78 -29.97 20.07
C LYS A 352 3.89 -29.83 21.30
N ALA A 353 3.25 -28.66 21.46
CA ALA A 353 2.34 -28.43 22.58
C ALA A 353 1.09 -29.31 22.46
N LEU A 354 0.60 -29.53 21.24
CA LEU A 354 -0.54 -30.40 21.00
C LEU A 354 -0.22 -31.87 21.31
N ASP A 355 0.98 -32.36 20.99
CA ASP A 355 1.41 -33.72 21.37
C ASP A 355 1.25 -33.97 22.89
N VAL A 356 1.66 -32.99 23.71
CA VAL A 356 1.53 -33.06 25.17
C VAL A 356 0.05 -32.97 25.61
N HIS A 357 -0.75 -32.12 24.96
CA HIS A 357 -2.18 -32.03 25.25
C HIS A 357 -2.92 -33.36 24.96
N MET A 358 -2.51 -34.04 23.88
CA MET A 358 -3.12 -35.29 23.43
C MET A 358 -2.91 -36.47 24.38
N GLU A 359 -1.96 -36.40 25.31
CA GLU A 359 -1.82 -37.39 26.38
C GLU A 359 -3.03 -37.40 27.33
N GLY A 360 -3.68 -36.25 27.53
CA GLY A 360 -4.89 -36.12 28.36
C GLY A 360 -6.18 -36.03 27.56
N LYS A 361 -6.15 -35.44 26.35
CA LYS A 361 -7.31 -35.26 25.47
C LYS A 361 -6.88 -35.37 24.02
N HIS A 362 -7.05 -36.55 23.43
CA HIS A 362 -6.51 -36.87 22.10
C HIS A 362 -7.11 -36.01 20.97
N ASP A 363 -8.41 -35.74 21.04
CA ASP A 363 -9.14 -34.87 20.10
C ASP A 363 -10.43 -34.36 20.76
N ALA A 364 -11.17 -33.49 20.08
CA ALA A 364 -12.42 -32.90 20.56
C ALA A 364 -13.52 -33.93 20.86
N SER A 365 -13.52 -35.09 20.20
CA SER A 365 -14.52 -36.16 20.35
C SER A 365 -14.20 -37.20 21.45
N THR A 366 -12.92 -37.34 21.81
CA THR A 366 -12.48 -38.27 22.85
C THR A 366 -12.78 -37.76 24.25
N ALA A 367 -13.01 -38.62 25.23
CA ALA A 367 -13.18 -38.17 26.61
C ALA A 367 -11.84 -37.81 27.25
N LEU A 368 -11.84 -36.81 28.14
CA LEU A 368 -10.69 -36.48 28.98
C LEU A 368 -10.21 -37.68 29.80
N ALA A 369 -8.93 -38.04 29.66
CA ALA A 369 -8.30 -39.23 30.21
C ALA A 369 -7.03 -38.88 31.05
N LEU A 370 -7.20 -38.05 32.08
CA LEU A 370 -6.11 -37.71 33.01
C LEU A 370 -5.87 -38.81 34.05
N PRO A 371 -4.61 -39.04 34.50
CA PRO A 371 -4.26 -40.08 35.45
C PRO A 371 -4.96 -39.91 36.80
N ALA A 372 -5.29 -41.01 37.49
CA ALA A 372 -5.81 -40.94 38.85
C ALA A 372 -4.72 -40.44 39.81
N LEU A 373 -5.03 -39.43 40.63
CA LEU A 373 -4.00 -38.78 41.45
C LEU A 373 -3.52 -39.65 42.62
N ALA A 374 -4.32 -40.62 43.05
CA ALA A 374 -4.01 -41.48 44.19
C ALA A 374 -3.04 -42.64 43.88
N GLU A 375 -2.80 -42.94 42.60
CA GLU A 375 -2.11 -44.15 42.16
C GLU A 375 -0.64 -43.91 41.77
N ASP A 376 -0.27 -42.66 41.51
CA ASP A 376 1.07 -42.28 41.03
C ASP A 376 1.54 -40.99 41.75
N PRO A 377 2.68 -41.00 42.46
CA PRO A 377 3.21 -39.82 43.15
C PRO A 377 3.51 -38.63 42.22
N ASP A 378 3.72 -38.87 40.93
CA ASP A 378 3.98 -37.83 39.92
C ASP A 378 2.71 -37.36 39.21
N ALA A 379 1.54 -37.99 39.47
CA ALA A 379 0.29 -37.67 38.76
C ALA A 379 -0.13 -36.21 38.95
N ALA A 380 0.09 -35.63 40.14
CA ALA A 380 -0.24 -34.24 40.40
C ALA A 380 0.59 -33.26 39.54
N ALA A 381 1.88 -33.55 39.37
CA ALA A 381 2.77 -32.77 38.51
C ALA A 381 2.42 -32.95 37.03
N LYS A 382 2.12 -34.18 36.59
CA LYS A 382 1.69 -34.47 35.21
C LYS A 382 0.40 -33.73 34.84
N VAL A 383 -0.60 -33.73 35.74
CA VAL A 383 -1.86 -33.02 35.51
C VAL A 383 -1.67 -31.50 35.50
N ALA A 384 -0.82 -30.96 36.38
CA ALA A 384 -0.48 -29.54 36.37
C ALA A 384 0.22 -29.12 35.07
N ALA A 385 1.26 -29.87 34.65
CA ALA A 385 1.97 -29.63 33.40
C ALA A 385 1.04 -29.73 32.18
N TRP A 386 0.14 -30.73 32.16
CA TRP A 386 -0.87 -30.85 31.11
C TRP A 386 -1.82 -29.65 31.07
N ALA A 387 -2.29 -29.16 32.23
CA ALA A 387 -3.21 -28.03 32.32
C ALA A 387 -2.55 -26.73 31.81
N GLU A 388 -1.32 -26.46 32.23
CA GLU A 388 -0.54 -25.30 31.77
C GLU A 388 -0.23 -25.38 30.27
N ASN A 389 0.21 -26.56 29.79
CA ASN A 389 0.45 -26.80 28.37
C ASN A 389 -0.83 -26.64 27.55
N THR A 390 -1.99 -27.04 28.07
CA THR A 390 -3.27 -26.87 27.37
C THR A 390 -3.63 -25.38 27.20
N GLY A 391 -3.34 -24.55 28.20
CA GLY A 391 -3.43 -23.09 28.05
C GLY A 391 -2.49 -22.56 26.97
N THR A 392 -1.27 -23.12 26.89
CA THR A 392 -0.30 -22.80 25.83
C THR A 392 -0.81 -23.20 24.43
N VAL A 393 -1.42 -24.39 24.28
CA VAL A 393 -2.05 -24.82 23.03
C VAL A 393 -3.15 -23.85 22.61
N LEU A 394 -4.04 -23.47 23.53
CA LEU A 394 -5.12 -22.53 23.25
C LEU A 394 -4.57 -21.18 22.76
N GLN A 395 -3.55 -20.64 23.44
CA GLN A 395 -2.91 -19.39 23.02
C GLN A 395 -2.27 -19.51 21.64
N LEU A 396 -1.51 -20.58 21.39
CA LEU A 396 -0.87 -20.81 20.10
C LEU A 396 -1.88 -21.02 18.96
N GLN A 397 -3.02 -21.67 19.23
CA GLN A 397 -4.12 -21.82 18.27
C GLN A 397 -4.75 -20.47 17.94
N GLN A 398 -5.01 -19.63 18.95
CA GLN A 398 -5.55 -18.29 18.75
C GLN A 398 -4.58 -17.40 17.96
N ASP A 399 -3.32 -17.35 18.38
CA ASP A 399 -2.26 -16.59 17.70
C ASP A 399 -2.08 -17.03 16.24
N ALA A 400 -2.16 -18.33 15.95
CA ALA A 400 -2.04 -18.87 14.61
C ALA A 400 -3.27 -18.54 13.74
N GLN A 401 -4.48 -18.64 14.31
CA GLN A 401 -5.73 -18.35 13.59
C GLN A 401 -5.82 -16.91 13.09
N GLU A 402 -5.17 -15.95 13.75
CA GLU A 402 -5.15 -14.54 13.32
C GLU A 402 -4.60 -14.33 11.91
N TRP A 403 -3.66 -15.17 11.47
CA TRP A 403 -2.93 -14.97 10.20
C TRP A 403 -3.03 -16.17 9.24
N VAL A 404 -3.12 -17.41 9.74
CA VAL A 404 -3.00 -18.61 8.89
C VAL A 404 -4.06 -18.70 7.79
N HIS A 405 -5.27 -18.18 8.03
CA HIS A 405 -6.37 -18.17 7.05
C HIS A 405 -6.12 -17.22 5.87
N GLN A 406 -5.12 -16.35 5.98
CA GLN A 406 -4.74 -15.38 4.95
C GLN A 406 -3.50 -15.83 4.18
N THR A 407 -2.87 -16.95 4.54
CA THR A 407 -1.72 -17.53 3.82
C THR A 407 -2.15 -18.41 2.65
N LEU A 408 -1.23 -18.72 1.74
CA LEU A 408 -1.48 -19.64 0.62
C LEU A 408 -1.74 -21.08 1.09
N ALA A 409 -0.99 -21.56 2.10
CA ALA A 409 -1.12 -22.91 2.62
C ALA A 409 -2.44 -23.11 3.41
N GLY A 410 -2.91 -22.07 4.09
CA GLY A 410 -4.13 -22.12 4.88
C GLY A 410 -4.06 -23.06 6.10
N PRO A 411 -5.11 -23.08 6.94
CA PRO A 411 -5.11 -23.86 8.18
C PRO A 411 -5.19 -25.38 7.96
N ALA A 412 -5.74 -25.83 6.83
CA ALA A 412 -5.99 -27.25 6.56
C ALA A 412 -4.71 -28.09 6.46
N ASN A 413 -3.57 -27.45 6.15
CA ASN A 413 -2.27 -28.11 6.06
C ASN A 413 -1.56 -28.24 7.43
N HIS A 414 -2.20 -27.75 8.51
CA HIS A 414 -1.63 -27.77 9.85
C HIS A 414 -2.54 -28.54 10.80
N TRP A 415 -2.12 -29.76 11.13
CA TRP A 415 -2.90 -30.70 11.93
C TRP A 415 -3.40 -30.11 13.27
N GLY A 416 -2.58 -29.28 13.94
CA GLY A 416 -2.97 -28.64 15.21
C GLY A 416 -3.99 -27.49 15.11
N LEU A 417 -4.40 -27.13 13.89
CA LEU A 417 -5.45 -26.14 13.62
C LEU A 417 -6.74 -26.77 13.09
N LEU A 418 -6.76 -28.08 12.86
CA LEU A 418 -7.96 -28.80 12.47
C LEU A 418 -9.00 -28.70 13.58
N THR A 419 -10.27 -28.59 13.20
CA THR A 419 -11.40 -28.51 14.14
C THR A 419 -11.42 -29.66 15.14
N ALA A 420 -10.97 -30.86 14.74
CA ALA A 420 -10.85 -32.01 15.61
C ALA A 420 -9.86 -31.82 16.78
N HIS A 421 -8.88 -30.92 16.67
CA HIS A 421 -7.87 -30.66 17.70
C HIS A 421 -8.00 -29.28 18.35
N GLN A 422 -9.07 -28.54 18.05
CA GLN A 422 -9.30 -27.24 18.68
C GLN A 422 -9.69 -27.42 20.15
N VAL A 423 -9.00 -26.68 21.03
CA VAL A 423 -9.30 -26.66 22.46
C VAL A 423 -10.53 -25.79 22.69
N ASP A 424 -11.65 -26.40 23.09
CA ASP A 424 -12.80 -25.68 23.63
C ASP A 424 -12.64 -25.53 25.15
N PRO A 425 -12.30 -24.33 25.66
CA PRO A 425 -12.05 -24.14 27.09
C PRO A 425 -13.31 -24.38 27.94
N GLN A 426 -14.51 -24.17 27.40
CA GLN A 426 -15.76 -24.36 28.15
C GLN A 426 -16.11 -25.84 28.27
N GLU A 427 -16.10 -26.59 27.16
CA GLU A 427 -16.34 -28.03 27.18
C GLU A 427 -15.24 -28.76 27.97
N LEU A 428 -13.98 -28.39 27.77
CA LEU A 428 -12.87 -28.99 28.51
C LEU A 428 -12.98 -28.71 30.02
N THR A 429 -13.44 -27.51 30.41
CA THR A 429 -13.73 -27.21 31.81
C THR A 429 -14.83 -28.11 32.38
N LYS A 430 -15.87 -28.44 31.60
CA LYS A 430 -16.93 -29.37 32.04
C LYS A 430 -16.38 -30.78 32.24
N GLU A 431 -15.57 -31.28 31.30
CA GLU A 431 -14.93 -32.60 31.39
C GLU A 431 -13.95 -32.68 32.57
N PHE A 432 -13.09 -31.66 32.73
CA PHE A 432 -12.18 -31.54 33.85
C PHE A 432 -12.92 -31.50 35.20
N ASN A 433 -14.05 -30.80 35.24
CA ASN A 433 -14.91 -30.77 36.41
C ASN A 433 -15.51 -32.13 36.76
N ALA A 434 -15.90 -32.92 35.76
CA ALA A 434 -16.39 -34.29 35.96
C ALA A 434 -15.27 -35.24 36.43
N TRP A 435 -14.06 -35.11 35.88
CA TRP A 435 -12.88 -35.88 36.30
C TRP A 435 -12.44 -35.52 37.74
N SER A 436 -12.32 -34.23 38.05
CA SER A 436 -11.83 -33.74 39.35
C SER A 436 -12.75 -34.10 40.53
N LEU A 437 -14.05 -34.29 40.29
CA LEU A 437 -14.99 -34.78 41.32
C LEU A 437 -14.65 -36.18 41.84
N LYS A 438 -13.93 -36.98 41.03
CA LYS A 438 -13.48 -38.33 41.38
C LYS A 438 -12.17 -38.31 42.19
N GLN A 439 -11.50 -37.16 42.31
CA GLN A 439 -10.22 -37.01 43.02
C GLN A 439 -10.42 -36.54 44.47
N SER A 440 -9.44 -36.83 45.34
CA SER A 440 -9.47 -36.33 46.71
C SER A 440 -9.16 -34.82 46.76
N VAL A 441 -9.61 -34.13 47.81
CA VAL A 441 -9.31 -32.70 47.98
C VAL A 441 -7.82 -32.47 48.24
N ALA A 442 -7.15 -33.39 48.94
CA ALA A 442 -5.71 -33.31 49.21
C ALA A 442 -4.91 -33.36 47.90
N ASP A 443 -5.29 -34.25 46.97
CA ASP A 443 -4.58 -34.39 45.70
C ASP A 443 -4.81 -33.17 44.79
N LEU A 444 -6.03 -32.61 44.76
CA LEU A 444 -6.31 -31.37 44.03
C LEU A 444 -5.53 -30.18 44.57
N ARG A 445 -5.19 -30.15 45.87
CA ARG A 445 -4.31 -29.12 46.43
C ARG A 445 -2.89 -29.25 45.93
N GLN A 446 -2.40 -30.48 45.74
CA GLN A 446 -1.07 -30.70 45.17
C GLN A 446 -1.01 -30.20 43.73
N VAL A 447 -2.01 -30.51 42.89
CA VAL A 447 -2.08 -30.00 41.51
C VAL A 447 -2.13 -28.46 41.49
N ALA A 448 -3.00 -27.85 42.31
CA ALA A 448 -3.09 -26.40 42.37
C ALA A 448 -1.80 -25.73 42.89
N ALA A 449 -1.10 -26.37 43.84
CA ALA A 449 0.18 -25.88 44.34
C ALA A 449 1.28 -25.94 43.26
N GLN A 450 1.30 -26.99 42.43
CA GLN A 450 2.22 -27.07 41.27
C GLN A 450 1.96 -25.95 40.26
N LEU A 451 0.71 -25.53 40.10
CA LEU A 451 0.32 -24.37 39.28
C LEU A 451 0.53 -23.02 39.98
N GLY A 452 1.13 -22.98 41.17
CA GLY A 452 1.46 -21.75 41.87
C GLY A 452 0.34 -21.15 42.74
N MET A 453 -0.73 -21.90 43.02
CA MET A 453 -1.81 -21.41 43.89
C MET A 453 -1.29 -21.16 45.32
N PRO A 454 -1.42 -19.95 45.89
CA PRO A 454 -1.09 -19.70 47.28
C PRO A 454 -2.17 -20.29 48.21
N ASP A 455 -1.78 -20.66 49.44
CA ASP A 455 -2.71 -21.04 50.51
C ASP A 455 -3.70 -22.18 50.16
N THR A 456 -3.26 -23.18 49.39
CA THR A 456 -4.11 -24.31 48.93
C THR A 456 -4.83 -25.05 50.06
N GLU A 457 -4.26 -25.09 51.26
CA GLU A 457 -4.88 -25.68 52.45
C GLU A 457 -6.18 -24.97 52.90
N LYS A 458 -6.30 -23.68 52.61
CA LYS A 458 -7.49 -22.86 52.91
C LYS A 458 -8.53 -22.93 51.79
N ALA A 459 -8.18 -23.44 50.62
CA ALA A 459 -9.05 -23.51 49.46
C ALA A 459 -10.10 -24.63 49.59
N THR A 460 -11.31 -24.36 49.10
CA THR A 460 -12.38 -25.36 48.98
C THR A 460 -12.19 -26.15 47.68
N ARG A 461 -12.84 -27.31 47.54
CA ARG A 461 -12.84 -28.08 46.28
C ARG A 461 -13.25 -27.22 45.07
N SER A 462 -14.20 -26.30 45.25
CA SER A 462 -14.63 -25.40 44.18
C SER A 462 -13.53 -24.42 43.79
N HIS A 463 -12.83 -23.82 44.77
CA HIS A 463 -11.72 -22.91 44.50
C HIS A 463 -10.58 -23.63 43.78
N LEU A 464 -10.20 -24.83 44.21
CA LEU A 464 -9.15 -25.63 43.58
C LEU A 464 -9.49 -25.97 42.12
N ARG A 465 -10.73 -26.41 41.86
CA ARG A 465 -11.19 -26.73 40.50
C ARG A 465 -11.20 -25.52 39.58
N GLN A 466 -11.69 -24.38 40.06
CA GLN A 466 -11.71 -23.14 39.27
C GLN A 466 -10.28 -22.65 39.01
N TYR A 467 -9.40 -22.69 40.01
CA TYR A 467 -8.01 -22.27 39.84
C TYR A 467 -7.27 -23.12 38.81
N ILE A 468 -7.36 -24.46 38.89
CA ILE A 468 -6.71 -25.36 37.93
C ILE A 468 -7.32 -25.19 36.54
N ALA A 469 -8.64 -25.08 36.42
CA ALA A 469 -9.29 -24.83 35.13
C ALA A 469 -8.90 -23.46 34.53
N GLY A 470 -8.60 -22.47 35.36
CA GLY A 470 -8.10 -21.17 34.91
C GLY A 470 -6.75 -21.22 34.18
N ALA A 471 -5.96 -22.29 34.35
CA ALA A 471 -4.72 -22.47 33.60
C ALA A 471 -4.95 -22.70 32.09
N PHE A 472 -6.15 -23.15 31.68
CA PHE A 472 -6.51 -23.39 30.28
C PHE A 472 -7.83 -22.75 29.85
N ASN A 473 -8.57 -22.11 30.77
CA ASN A 473 -9.80 -21.40 30.47
C ASN A 473 -9.68 -19.91 30.87
N PRO A 474 -9.44 -19.01 29.91
CA PRO A 474 -9.22 -17.60 30.19
C PRO A 474 -10.45 -16.87 30.73
N ALA A 475 -11.65 -17.47 30.67
CA ALA A 475 -12.85 -16.90 31.30
C ALA A 475 -12.85 -17.04 32.83
N ILE A 476 -11.91 -17.81 33.41
CA ILE A 476 -11.79 -18.00 34.84
C ILE A 476 -10.64 -17.15 35.38
N ASP A 477 -10.99 -16.15 36.18
CA ASP A 477 -10.05 -15.26 36.85
C ASP A 477 -9.37 -15.96 38.05
N GLN A 478 -8.14 -16.45 37.86
CA GLN A 478 -7.34 -17.10 38.91
C GLN A 478 -7.03 -16.16 40.08
N ASP A 479 -6.86 -14.86 39.84
CA ASP A 479 -6.61 -13.87 40.89
C ASP A 479 -7.88 -13.62 41.70
N GLY A 480 -9.03 -13.54 41.03
CA GLY A 480 -10.35 -13.48 41.65
C GLY A 480 -10.63 -14.70 42.54
N VAL A 481 -10.24 -15.91 42.11
CA VAL A 481 -10.33 -17.13 42.91
C VAL A 481 -9.42 -17.05 44.14
N ASN A 482 -8.18 -16.59 44.00
CA ASN A 482 -7.27 -16.37 45.11
C ASN A 482 -7.83 -15.34 46.11
N ALA A 483 -8.40 -14.24 45.63
CA ALA A 483 -9.03 -13.23 46.48
C ALA A 483 -10.24 -13.82 47.25
N ALA A 484 -11.03 -14.69 46.60
CA ALA A 484 -12.14 -15.39 47.23
C ALA A 484 -11.67 -16.37 48.32
N VAL A 485 -10.56 -17.07 48.11
CA VAL A 485 -9.93 -17.95 49.13
C VAL A 485 -9.51 -17.13 50.35
N GLN A 486 -8.84 -15.98 50.14
CA GLN A 486 -8.42 -15.10 51.22
C GLN A 486 -9.61 -14.50 51.96
N LYS A 487 -10.64 -14.07 51.23
CA LYS A 487 -11.87 -13.53 51.82
C LYS A 487 -12.64 -14.60 52.59
N ALA A 488 -12.71 -15.83 52.10
CA ALA A 488 -13.36 -16.94 52.81
C ALA A 488 -12.60 -17.32 54.09
N ALA A 489 -11.26 -17.32 54.06
CA ALA A 489 -10.42 -17.53 55.22
C ALA A 489 -10.61 -16.41 56.27
N ALA A 490 -10.58 -15.15 55.82
CA ALA A 490 -10.83 -13.98 56.67
C ALA A 490 -12.25 -13.98 57.25
N ASN A 491 -13.27 -14.36 56.47
CA ASN A 491 -14.65 -14.46 56.93
C ASN A 491 -14.84 -15.60 57.94
N LYS A 492 -14.12 -16.72 57.80
CA LYS A 492 -14.15 -17.81 58.79
C LYS A 492 -13.49 -17.40 60.11
N GLN A 493 -12.44 -16.58 60.04
CA GLN A 493 -11.77 -15.97 61.20
C GLN A 493 -12.63 -14.86 61.83
N ASN A 494 -13.31 -14.05 61.02
CA ASN A 494 -14.25 -13.02 61.47
C ASN A 494 -15.55 -13.61 62.01
N ALA A 495 -16.03 -14.76 61.50
CA ALA A 495 -17.17 -15.48 62.06
C ALA A 495 -16.83 -16.14 63.39
N ALA A 496 -15.58 -16.62 63.57
CA ALA A 496 -15.08 -17.05 64.87
C ALA A 496 -15.03 -15.88 65.88
N ASN A 497 -14.66 -14.67 65.42
CA ASN A 497 -14.66 -13.46 66.23
C ASN A 497 -16.07 -12.87 66.49
N ALA A 498 -17.00 -12.98 65.53
CA ALA A 498 -18.37 -12.50 65.65
C ALA A 498 -19.22 -13.40 66.59
N LYS A 499 -18.87 -14.69 66.69
CA LYS A 499 -19.44 -15.58 67.71
C LYS A 499 -19.04 -15.20 69.14
N ALA A 500 -17.98 -14.39 69.30
CA ALA A 500 -17.60 -13.78 70.57
C ALA A 500 -18.28 -12.42 70.84
N ALA A 501 -18.92 -11.80 69.83
CA ALA A 501 -19.50 -10.45 69.93
C ALA A 501 -21.04 -10.40 69.91
N ALA A 502 -21.72 -11.55 69.81
CA ALA A 502 -23.19 -11.65 69.79
C ALA A 502 -23.84 -11.49 71.17
N SER A 503 -23.61 -10.37 71.85
CA SER A 503 -24.37 -9.93 73.02
C SER A 503 -24.66 -8.42 72.98
N ALA A 504 -25.51 -7.99 72.05
CA ALA A 504 -26.53 -6.93 72.22
C ALA A 504 -27.21 -6.58 70.87
N PRO A 505 -28.51 -6.17 70.84
CA PRO A 505 -29.30 -6.11 69.61
C PRO A 505 -29.66 -4.69 69.10
N ASP A 506 -29.83 -4.62 67.76
CA ASP A 506 -30.87 -3.93 66.93
C ASP A 506 -31.03 -2.38 66.95
N THR A 507 -31.34 -1.66 65.85
CA THR A 507 -32.29 -1.89 64.73
C THR A 507 -32.01 -1.02 63.46
N SER A 508 -32.27 -1.60 62.26
CA SER A 508 -32.91 -1.11 60.98
C SER A 508 -32.76 0.35 60.45
N ALA A 509 -32.85 0.72 59.14
CA ALA A 509 -32.94 0.08 57.81
C ALA A 509 -32.95 1.17 56.68
N LEU A 510 -32.41 0.81 55.48
CA LEU A 510 -32.85 1.03 54.06
C LEU A 510 -33.49 2.38 53.60
N ALA A 511 -33.41 2.90 52.36
CA ALA A 511 -32.72 2.65 51.07
C ALA A 511 -33.03 3.86 50.12
N SER A 512 -32.28 3.95 49.01
CA SER A 512 -32.32 4.88 47.83
C SER A 512 -33.54 4.66 46.90
N PRO A 513 -33.69 5.12 45.61
CA PRO A 513 -32.92 6.02 44.71
C PRO A 513 -33.77 6.97 43.77
N GLU A 514 -33.07 7.76 42.94
CA GLU A 514 -33.35 8.16 41.53
C GLU A 514 -34.53 9.07 41.06
N ALA A 515 -34.14 10.23 40.50
CA ALA A 515 -34.29 10.64 39.09
C ALA A 515 -35.57 11.32 38.52
N VAL A 516 -35.27 12.24 37.59
CA VAL A 516 -36.04 12.69 36.41
C VAL A 516 -37.32 13.51 36.62
N ALA A 517 -37.17 14.84 36.59
CA ALA A 517 -38.14 15.74 35.97
C ALA A 517 -37.49 17.11 35.69
N ALA A 518 -37.91 17.74 34.59
CA ALA A 518 -37.54 19.07 34.10
C ALA A 518 -36.25 19.14 33.26
N LEU A 519 -36.25 19.55 31.99
CA LEU A 519 -37.28 20.26 31.24
C LEU A 519 -36.96 20.15 29.73
N GLN A 520 -37.92 19.62 28.97
CA GLN A 520 -38.06 19.82 27.53
C GLN A 520 -38.69 21.19 27.24
N ASN A 521 -38.42 21.73 26.03
CA ASN A 521 -39.03 22.88 25.33
C ASN A 521 -38.36 24.24 25.61
N ALA A 522 -38.09 25.13 24.63
CA ALA A 522 -38.73 25.34 23.33
C ALA A 522 -37.92 26.26 22.35
N LEU A 523 -38.27 26.15 21.06
CA LEU A 523 -38.43 27.18 20.02
C LEU A 523 -37.28 27.65 19.10
N ALA A 524 -37.70 27.92 17.85
CA ALA A 524 -36.96 28.08 16.61
C ALA A 524 -37.28 29.42 15.88
N ALA A 525 -36.61 29.64 14.73
CA ALA A 525 -36.82 30.63 13.65
C ALA A 525 -36.14 32.02 13.84
N ALA A 526 -35.58 32.73 12.85
CA ALA A 526 -35.55 32.65 11.39
C ALA A 526 -34.32 33.42 10.82
N ALA A 527 -33.98 33.21 9.54
CA ALA A 527 -32.89 33.87 8.79
C ALA A 527 -33.41 34.79 7.66
N PRO A 528 -32.57 35.68 7.09
CA PRO A 528 -32.71 36.11 5.70
C PRO A 528 -31.41 35.98 4.85
N THR A 529 -31.60 36.09 3.54
CA THR A 529 -30.77 35.67 2.39
C THR A 529 -29.88 36.76 1.78
N SER A 530 -28.80 36.38 1.09
CA SER A 530 -28.28 37.06 -0.13
C SER A 530 -27.20 36.24 -0.88
N THR A 531 -27.25 36.30 -2.22
CA THR A 531 -26.29 35.86 -3.27
C THR A 531 -25.22 36.96 -3.53
N PRO A 532 -24.05 36.77 -4.24
CA PRO A 532 -23.92 36.09 -5.56
C PRO A 532 -22.52 35.50 -5.99
N SER A 533 -22.49 34.98 -7.24
CA SER A 533 -21.39 34.95 -8.25
C SER A 533 -20.29 33.85 -8.29
N ALA A 534 -20.09 33.27 -9.49
CA ALA A 534 -19.09 32.27 -9.92
C ALA A 534 -17.84 32.91 -10.57
N PRO A 535 -16.69 32.19 -10.77
CA PRO A 535 -16.45 31.50 -12.06
C PRO A 535 -15.48 30.27 -12.09
N GLY A 536 -15.60 29.44 -13.16
CA GLY A 536 -14.49 28.78 -13.94
C GLY A 536 -13.75 27.54 -13.38
N GLY A 537 -13.81 26.39 -14.09
CA GLY A 537 -13.05 25.16 -13.76
C GLY A 537 -12.02 24.73 -14.82
N LEU A 538 -10.96 24.02 -14.38
CA LEU A 538 -9.84 23.46 -15.17
C LEU A 538 -10.18 22.13 -15.88
N THR A 539 -9.42 21.77 -16.91
CA THR A 539 -9.56 20.50 -17.67
C THR A 539 -9.04 19.29 -16.89
N GLN A 540 -9.54 18.09 -17.22
CA GLN A 540 -9.21 16.83 -16.53
C GLN A 540 -7.71 16.48 -16.63
N GLU A 541 -7.11 16.72 -17.79
CA GLU A 541 -5.67 16.53 -18.02
C GLU A 541 -4.81 17.48 -17.16
N ALA A 542 -5.24 18.75 -17.03
CA ALA A 542 -4.56 19.71 -16.15
C ALA A 542 -4.67 19.34 -14.67
N MET A 543 -5.76 18.66 -14.26
CA MET A 543 -5.94 18.16 -12.89
C MET A 543 -5.06 16.95 -12.59
N VAL A 544 -4.91 16.02 -13.54
CA VAL A 544 -3.98 14.88 -13.41
C VAL A 544 -2.53 15.38 -13.34
N ALA A 545 -2.11 16.24 -14.27
CA ALA A 545 -0.75 16.78 -14.30
C ALA A 545 -0.40 17.56 -13.02
N ALA A 546 -1.33 18.38 -12.51
CA ALA A 546 -1.14 19.11 -11.27
C ALA A 546 -1.09 18.19 -10.03
N ALA A 547 -1.87 17.10 -10.00
CA ALA A 547 -1.85 16.15 -8.89
C ALA A 547 -0.55 15.34 -8.85
N VAL A 548 -0.02 14.95 -10.01
CA VAL A 548 1.29 14.29 -10.13
C VAL A 548 2.41 15.24 -9.69
N GLN A 549 2.36 16.53 -10.09
CA GLN A 549 3.32 17.54 -9.61
C GLN A 549 3.26 17.79 -8.09
N MET A 550 2.16 17.44 -7.43
CA MET A 550 2.00 17.53 -5.97
C MET A 550 2.33 16.22 -5.25
N GLY A 551 2.88 15.22 -5.96
CA GLY A 551 3.36 13.95 -5.41
C GLY A 551 2.31 12.84 -5.35
N ALA A 552 1.10 13.04 -5.88
CA ALA A 552 0.13 11.95 -6.04
C ALA A 552 0.59 10.99 -7.13
N SER A 553 0.40 9.69 -6.94
CA SER A 553 0.65 8.74 -8.03
C SER A 553 -0.28 9.01 -9.22
N PRO A 554 0.11 8.61 -10.44
CA PRO A 554 -0.77 8.75 -11.61
C PRO A 554 -2.16 8.12 -11.42
N VAL A 555 -2.26 7.01 -10.70
CA VAL A 555 -3.52 6.33 -10.35
C VAL A 555 -4.36 7.20 -9.40
N GLN A 556 -3.75 7.72 -8.33
CA GLN A 556 -4.41 8.64 -7.40
C GLN A 556 -4.85 9.92 -8.13
N ALA A 557 -4.00 10.48 -8.98
CA ALA A 557 -4.25 11.66 -9.78
C ALA A 557 -5.42 11.45 -10.76
N GLN A 558 -5.49 10.28 -11.41
CA GLN A 558 -6.62 9.92 -12.29
C GLN A 558 -7.92 9.74 -11.52
N GLN A 559 -7.91 9.10 -10.34
CA GLN A 559 -9.12 9.04 -9.51
C GLN A 559 -9.60 10.42 -9.05
N LEU A 560 -8.68 11.30 -8.67
CA LEU A 560 -8.98 12.68 -8.28
C LEU A 560 -9.58 13.48 -9.44
N ALA A 561 -9.10 13.23 -10.67
CA ALA A 561 -9.58 13.88 -11.88
C ALA A 561 -10.93 13.32 -12.37
N GLN A 562 -11.17 12.01 -12.26
CA GLN A 562 -12.44 11.36 -12.62
C GLN A 562 -13.56 11.62 -11.61
N ALA A 563 -13.22 11.89 -10.35
CA ALA A 563 -14.18 12.26 -9.30
C ALA A 563 -14.67 13.72 -9.40
N SER A 564 -14.09 14.53 -10.29
CA SER A 564 -14.48 15.93 -10.50
C SER A 564 -15.56 16.02 -11.59
N PRO A 565 -16.74 16.63 -11.34
CA PRO A 565 -17.80 16.70 -12.34
C PRO A 565 -17.38 17.62 -13.50
N THR A 566 -17.18 17.02 -14.68
CA THR A 566 -16.90 17.73 -15.92
C THR A 566 -18.10 18.60 -16.34
N GLY A 567 -17.86 19.91 -16.40
CA GLY A 567 -18.52 20.89 -17.28
C GLY A 567 -20.00 20.68 -17.60
N LYS A 568 -20.90 21.01 -16.67
CA LYS A 568 -22.26 21.52 -16.99
C LYS A 568 -22.62 22.65 -16.02
N PRO A 569 -23.44 23.64 -16.43
CA PRO A 569 -23.85 24.73 -15.55
C PRO A 569 -24.54 24.15 -14.32
N VAL A 570 -24.17 24.66 -13.15
CA VAL A 570 -24.68 24.26 -11.84
C VAL A 570 -26.20 24.05 -11.89
N PRO A 571 -26.71 22.81 -11.78
CA PRO A 571 -28.10 22.61 -11.44
C PRO A 571 -28.27 22.99 -9.97
N LYS A 572 -29.39 23.65 -9.69
CA LYS A 572 -29.90 23.93 -8.35
C LYS A 572 -29.67 22.72 -7.43
N ALA A 573 -29.17 22.99 -6.21
CA ALA A 573 -28.81 22.00 -5.20
C ALA A 573 -29.78 20.79 -5.20
N PRO A 574 -29.29 19.54 -5.28
CA PRO A 574 -30.16 18.39 -5.13
C PRO A 574 -30.78 18.41 -3.73
N ALA A 575 -32.08 18.16 -3.68
CA ALA A 575 -32.92 18.29 -2.49
C ALA A 575 -32.65 17.24 -1.40
N GLN A 576 -31.54 16.50 -1.46
CA GLN A 576 -31.15 15.58 -0.41
C GLN A 576 -29.63 15.34 -0.38
N PRO A 577 -28.95 15.58 0.76
CA PRO A 577 -27.60 15.07 0.99
C PRO A 577 -27.61 13.54 0.99
N ALA A 578 -26.54 12.91 0.49
CA ALA A 578 -26.33 11.47 0.67
C ALA A 578 -26.32 11.14 2.17
N ALA A 579 -26.86 9.99 2.55
CA ALA A 579 -26.98 9.61 3.96
C ALA A 579 -25.62 9.66 4.67
N PRO A 580 -25.53 10.27 5.88
CA PRO A 580 -24.30 10.29 6.67
C PRO A 580 -23.75 8.87 6.85
N GLY A 581 -22.49 8.65 6.47
CA GLY A 581 -21.81 7.35 6.60
C GLY A 581 -21.85 6.41 5.38
N SER A 582 -22.58 6.77 4.31
CA SER A 582 -22.51 6.04 3.03
C SER A 582 -21.12 6.13 2.39
N PHE A 583 -20.72 5.14 1.57
CA PHE A 583 -19.43 5.17 0.84
C PHE A 583 -19.27 6.45 0.02
N GLN A 584 -20.33 6.86 -0.70
CA GLN A 584 -20.35 8.10 -1.47
C GLN A 584 -20.20 9.35 -0.57
N GLY A 585 -20.84 9.38 0.60
CA GLY A 585 -20.66 10.45 1.58
C GLY A 585 -19.23 10.49 2.16
N LYS A 586 -18.60 9.32 2.41
CA LYS A 586 -17.21 9.20 2.85
C LYS A 586 -16.23 9.69 1.77
N VAL A 587 -16.46 9.35 0.50
CA VAL A 587 -15.66 9.83 -0.64
C VAL A 587 -15.81 11.34 -0.81
N GLN A 588 -17.02 11.89 -0.71
CA GLN A 588 -17.25 13.34 -0.76
C GLN A 588 -16.55 14.09 0.38
N ALA A 589 -16.60 13.54 1.60
CA ALA A 589 -15.90 14.10 2.75
C ALA A 589 -14.37 14.06 2.57
N LEU A 590 -13.83 12.99 1.98
CA LEU A 590 -12.41 12.88 1.65
C LEU A 590 -12.00 13.91 0.60
N VAL A 591 -12.76 14.05 -0.49
CA VAL A 591 -12.51 15.05 -1.55
C VAL A 591 -12.57 16.46 -0.97
N ALA A 592 -13.56 16.78 -0.14
CA ALA A 592 -13.67 18.08 0.50
C ALA A 592 -12.48 18.37 1.45
N ASN A 593 -11.98 17.34 2.15
CA ASN A 593 -10.79 17.47 2.98
C ASN A 593 -9.52 17.70 2.14
N LEU A 594 -9.34 16.98 1.04
CA LEU A 594 -8.21 17.18 0.13
C LEU A 594 -8.24 18.56 -0.53
N GLN A 595 -9.42 19.02 -0.96
CA GLN A 595 -9.61 20.37 -1.49
C GLN A 595 -9.26 21.43 -0.45
N HIS A 596 -9.70 21.25 0.81
CA HIS A 596 -9.36 22.15 1.90
C HIS A 596 -7.84 22.16 2.19
N LEU A 597 -7.18 20.99 2.18
CA LEU A 597 -5.73 20.90 2.34
C LEU A 597 -4.98 21.59 1.19
N LYS A 598 -5.39 21.36 -0.05
CA LYS A 598 -4.83 22.04 -1.24
C LYS A 598 -5.02 23.55 -1.20
N ALA A 599 -6.21 24.01 -0.81
CA ALA A 599 -6.50 25.42 -0.60
C ALA A 599 -5.58 26.03 0.46
N THR A 600 -5.33 25.28 1.54
CA THR A 600 -4.43 25.71 2.62
C THR A 600 -2.98 25.77 2.15
N SER A 601 -2.49 24.78 1.38
CA SER A 601 -1.11 24.77 0.87
C SER A 601 -0.84 25.82 -0.19
N ASN A 602 -1.85 26.19 -1.00
CA ASN A 602 -1.70 27.21 -2.04
C ASN A 602 -1.55 28.63 -1.47
N ASP A 603 -2.23 28.91 -0.35
CA ASP A 603 -2.30 30.27 0.20
C ASP A 603 -1.25 30.54 1.29
N ILE A 604 -0.66 29.50 1.86
CA ILE A 604 0.41 29.63 2.86
C ILE A 604 1.76 29.67 2.14
N PRO A 605 2.60 30.69 2.39
CA PRO A 605 3.96 30.74 1.83
C PRO A 605 4.77 29.51 2.22
N VAL A 606 5.45 28.91 1.24
CA VAL A 606 6.37 27.80 1.48
C VAL A 606 7.50 28.25 2.41
N ARG A 607 7.87 27.38 3.36
CA ARG A 607 9.00 27.63 4.24
C ARG A 607 10.30 27.66 3.43
N MET A 608 11.03 28.76 3.55
CA MET A 608 12.38 28.92 3.00
C MET A 608 13.43 28.47 4.01
N ASP A 609 14.65 28.23 3.52
CA ASP A 609 15.81 28.02 4.38
C ASP A 609 16.03 29.24 5.29
N SER A 610 16.33 28.99 6.56
CA SER A 610 16.47 30.07 7.54
C SER A 610 17.67 30.98 7.26
N ASN A 611 18.71 30.48 6.59
CA ASN A 611 19.87 31.28 6.19
C ASN A 611 19.52 32.26 5.06
N VAL A 612 18.60 31.88 4.17
CA VAL A 612 18.08 32.78 3.13
C VAL A 612 17.32 33.94 3.77
N VAL A 613 16.38 33.66 4.66
CA VAL A 613 15.65 34.75 5.35
C VAL A 613 16.60 35.57 6.25
N LYS A 614 17.62 34.93 6.83
CA LYS A 614 18.66 35.61 7.59
C LYS A 614 19.51 36.57 6.74
N SER A 615 19.73 36.28 5.46
CA SER A 615 20.46 37.18 4.54
C SER A 615 19.60 38.30 3.93
N TRP A 616 18.28 38.26 4.07
CA TRP A 616 17.40 39.29 3.53
C TRP A 616 17.50 40.63 4.26
N GLU A 617 17.63 41.72 3.51
CA GLU A 617 17.48 43.06 4.07
C GLU A 617 16.01 43.49 4.00
N PHE A 618 15.41 43.74 5.16
CA PHE A 618 14.02 44.17 5.26
C PHE A 618 13.94 45.70 5.25
N GLY A 619 12.97 46.24 4.51
CA GLY A 619 12.72 47.67 4.45
C GLY A 619 12.33 48.29 5.80
N ALA A 620 12.26 49.62 5.85
CA ALA A 620 11.89 50.35 7.05
C ALA A 620 10.53 49.88 7.60
N GLY A 621 10.47 49.67 8.91
CA GLY A 621 9.28 49.17 9.59
C GLY A 621 8.20 50.24 9.74
N THR A 622 6.96 49.89 9.47
CA THR A 622 5.78 50.72 9.80
C THR A 622 5.02 50.07 10.94
N ALA A 623 4.60 50.83 11.96
CA ALA A 623 3.84 50.27 13.08
C ALA A 623 2.56 49.57 12.60
N ALA A 624 2.32 48.35 13.07
CA ALA A 624 1.18 47.53 12.65
C ALA A 624 0.09 47.53 13.73
N HIS A 625 -1.05 48.16 13.45
CA HIS A 625 -2.22 48.16 14.34
C HIS A 625 -3.09 46.91 14.13
N LEU A 626 -2.49 45.72 14.26
CA LEU A 626 -3.15 44.42 14.02
C LEU A 626 -3.68 43.77 15.32
N GLY A 627 -3.92 44.55 16.38
CA GLY A 627 -4.36 44.05 17.69
C GLY A 627 -3.24 43.42 18.53
N GLY A 628 -3.59 42.90 19.72
CA GLY A 628 -2.68 42.28 20.70
C GLY A 628 -1.94 43.25 21.64
N LYS A 629 -1.28 42.72 22.67
CA LYS A 629 -0.66 43.51 23.77
C LYS A 629 0.77 44.01 23.46
N HIS A 630 1.45 43.45 22.47
CA HIS A 630 2.85 43.75 22.14
C HIS A 630 2.99 44.50 20.81
N SER A 631 4.01 45.35 20.72
CA SER A 631 4.36 46.11 19.51
C SER A 631 4.68 45.19 18.33
N LYS A 632 4.24 45.59 17.14
CA LYS A 632 4.50 44.87 15.89
C LYS A 632 4.78 45.88 14.78
N SER A 633 5.59 45.50 13.80
CA SER A 633 5.87 46.33 12.62
C SER A 633 5.77 45.53 11.33
N LEU A 634 5.30 46.18 10.27
CA LEU A 634 5.28 45.66 8.92
C LEU A 634 6.53 46.12 8.17
N HIS A 635 7.16 45.20 7.47
CA HIS A 635 8.36 45.42 6.67
C HIS A 635 8.15 44.87 5.27
N SER A 636 8.70 45.55 4.27
CA SER A 636 8.79 45.00 2.90
C SER A 636 10.02 44.09 2.80
N ALA A 637 9.82 42.89 2.26
CA ALA A 637 10.89 41.96 1.93
C ALA A 637 11.49 42.25 0.53
N PRO A 638 12.67 41.67 0.20
CA PRO A 638 13.30 41.85 -1.11
C PRO A 638 12.44 41.41 -2.30
N ASP A 639 11.52 40.47 -2.10
CA ASP A 639 10.58 39.99 -3.11
C ASP A 639 9.33 40.90 -3.25
N GLY A 640 9.28 42.03 -2.54
CA GLY A 640 8.16 42.97 -2.53
C GLY A 640 6.97 42.53 -1.68
N SER A 641 7.05 41.42 -0.96
CA SER A 641 5.99 40.97 -0.04
C SER A 641 6.05 41.67 1.32
N ASN A 642 4.93 41.68 2.04
CA ASN A 642 4.83 42.28 3.38
C ASN A 642 5.05 41.23 4.46
N TRP A 643 5.91 41.55 5.42
CA TRP A 643 6.27 40.69 6.54
C TRP A 643 6.00 41.39 7.86
N LEU A 644 5.57 40.63 8.85
CA LEU A 644 5.32 41.07 10.21
C LEU A 644 6.53 40.74 11.07
N PHE A 645 7.09 41.75 11.72
CA PHE A 645 8.12 41.61 12.74
C PHE A 645 7.52 41.82 14.14
N LYS A 646 7.89 40.94 15.08
CA LYS A 646 7.51 41.01 16.49
C LYS A 646 8.80 41.00 17.34
N PRO A 647 9.14 42.10 18.02
CA PRO A 647 10.30 42.14 18.90
C PRO A 647 10.19 41.13 20.06
N ASP A 648 11.30 40.48 20.38
CA ASP A 648 11.41 39.64 21.57
C ASP A 648 11.60 40.52 22.81
N HIS A 649 10.82 40.26 23.86
CA HIS A 649 10.86 41.02 25.11
C HIS A 649 11.17 40.14 26.34
N VAL A 650 11.35 38.83 26.17
CA VAL A 650 11.71 37.90 27.26
C VAL A 650 12.95 37.06 26.95
N GLY A 651 13.52 37.19 25.74
CA GLY A 651 14.77 36.56 25.31
C GLY A 651 14.63 35.14 24.74
N ALA A 652 13.40 34.63 24.60
CA ALA A 652 13.14 33.29 24.07
C ALA A 652 11.88 33.18 23.21
N LEU A 653 11.03 34.21 23.13
CA LEU A 653 9.76 34.16 22.39
C LEU A 653 9.97 34.01 20.90
N ALA A 654 10.98 34.67 20.33
CA ALA A 654 11.28 34.57 18.91
C ALA A 654 11.66 33.14 18.52
N HIS A 655 12.50 32.50 19.33
CA HIS A 655 12.85 31.08 19.16
C HIS A 655 11.65 30.17 19.36
N SER A 656 10.83 30.40 20.38
CA SER A 656 9.61 29.62 20.61
C SER A 656 8.66 29.65 19.42
N GLU A 657 8.34 30.84 18.90
CA GLU A 657 7.40 31.00 17.78
C GLU A 657 7.97 30.42 16.47
N ALA A 658 9.24 30.68 16.17
CA ALA A 658 9.92 30.16 14.98
C ALA A 658 10.01 28.62 14.99
N THR A 659 10.44 28.04 16.12
CA THR A 659 10.53 26.58 16.27
C THR A 659 9.16 25.93 16.28
N ALA A 660 8.16 26.50 16.94
CA ALA A 660 6.79 25.95 16.92
C ALA A 660 6.24 25.92 15.49
N SER A 661 6.37 27.01 14.74
CA SER A 661 5.98 27.07 13.31
C SER A 661 6.67 25.96 12.49
N HIS A 662 7.97 25.75 12.69
CA HIS A 662 8.72 24.73 11.98
C HIS A 662 8.27 23.30 12.34
N LEU A 663 8.13 22.99 13.63
CA LEU A 663 7.67 21.68 14.10
C LEU A 663 6.28 21.36 13.55
N LEU A 664 5.35 22.31 13.63
CA LEU A 664 3.99 22.14 13.11
C LEU A 664 3.99 21.82 11.62
N SER A 665 4.78 22.55 10.82
CA SER A 665 4.95 22.29 9.39
C SER A 665 5.49 20.88 9.12
N LEU A 666 6.48 20.41 9.88
CA LEU A 666 7.04 19.05 9.72
C LEU A 666 6.02 17.96 10.09
N GLY A 667 5.13 18.23 11.05
CA GLY A 667 4.03 17.33 11.41
C GLY A 667 2.85 17.33 10.43
N GLY A 668 2.90 18.13 9.37
CA GLY A 668 1.79 18.29 8.43
C GLY A 668 0.65 19.15 8.97
N VAL A 669 0.86 19.92 10.04
CA VAL A 669 -0.09 20.93 10.51
C VAL A 669 0.21 22.24 9.77
N PRO A 670 -0.77 22.82 9.04
CA PRO A 670 -0.58 24.09 8.37
C PRO A 670 -0.09 25.18 9.34
N ALA A 671 1.02 25.83 8.99
CA ALA A 671 1.64 26.87 9.80
C ALA A 671 2.27 27.93 8.89
N VAL A 672 2.07 29.20 9.23
CA VAL A 672 2.81 30.31 8.59
C VAL A 672 4.29 30.17 8.99
N PRO A 673 5.26 30.23 8.04
CA PRO A 673 6.66 30.08 8.38
C PRO A 673 7.17 31.29 9.17
N VAL A 674 7.70 31.03 10.37
CA VAL A 674 8.26 32.07 11.26
C VAL A 674 9.75 31.87 11.42
N TYR A 675 10.52 32.96 11.42
CA TYR A 675 11.97 32.94 11.50
C TYR A 675 12.45 33.85 12.64
N VAL A 676 13.64 33.57 13.15
CA VAL A 676 14.33 34.46 14.08
C VAL A 676 15.18 35.45 13.28
N LYS A 677 15.06 36.74 13.58
CA LYS A 677 15.82 37.77 12.89
C LYS A 677 16.06 39.02 13.75
N GLU A 678 17.16 39.70 13.45
CA GLU A 678 17.39 41.07 13.89
C GLU A 678 16.93 42.03 12.80
N VAL A 679 16.05 42.97 13.14
CA VAL A 679 15.54 44.01 12.24
C VAL A 679 15.63 45.35 12.96
N GLY A 680 16.31 46.32 12.36
CA GLY A 680 16.47 47.65 12.96
C GLY A 680 17.13 47.65 14.35
N GLY A 681 18.06 46.72 14.59
CA GLY A 681 18.75 46.56 15.88
C GLY A 681 17.93 45.86 16.97
N GLN A 682 16.73 45.37 16.65
CA GLN A 682 15.89 44.59 17.58
C GLN A 682 15.86 43.13 17.17
N PHE A 683 16.09 42.24 18.13
CA PHE A 683 15.94 40.79 17.97
C PHE A 683 14.46 40.40 18.11
N GLY A 684 13.95 39.54 17.23
CA GLY A 684 12.54 39.16 17.24
C GLY A 684 12.18 38.03 16.27
N SER A 685 10.89 37.73 16.18
CA SER A 685 10.33 36.84 15.16
C SER A 685 9.89 37.63 13.93
N ILE A 686 10.05 37.04 12.76
CA ILE A 686 9.59 37.61 11.48
C ILE A 686 8.85 36.56 10.66
N GLN A 687 7.74 36.96 10.03
CA GLN A 687 6.87 36.05 9.28
C GLN A 687 6.19 36.77 8.11
N PRO A 688 5.85 36.07 7.00
CA PRO A 688 5.10 36.68 5.91
C PRO A 688 3.64 36.94 6.31
N MET A 689 3.04 37.98 5.74
CA MET A 689 1.61 38.25 5.85
C MET A 689 0.81 37.44 4.83
N LEU A 690 -0.25 36.79 5.27
CA LEU A 690 -1.19 36.10 4.38
C LEU A 690 -2.09 37.10 3.67
N LYS A 691 -2.07 37.10 2.34
CA LYS A 691 -2.89 38.01 1.52
C LYS A 691 -4.34 37.51 1.50
N GLY A 692 -5.29 38.41 1.79
CA GLY A 692 -6.73 38.13 1.66
C GLY A 692 -7.32 37.17 2.69
N ALA A 693 -6.53 36.67 3.65
CA ALA A 693 -7.01 35.82 4.72
C ALA A 693 -7.88 36.61 5.72
N LYS A 694 -8.86 35.94 6.33
CA LYS A 694 -9.83 36.53 7.27
C LYS A 694 -9.97 35.65 8.50
N PRO A 695 -10.32 36.19 9.68
CA PRO A 695 -10.65 35.36 10.84
C PRO A 695 -11.75 34.35 10.52
N LEU A 696 -11.61 33.12 11.02
CA LEU A 696 -12.65 32.11 10.97
C LEU A 696 -13.88 32.62 11.74
N SER A 697 -15.07 32.29 11.25
CA SER A 697 -16.31 32.57 11.97
C SER A 697 -16.25 32.04 13.41
N GLY A 698 -16.57 32.87 14.40
CA GLY A 698 -16.67 32.45 15.80
C GLY A 698 -17.91 31.60 16.13
N ASN A 699 -18.75 31.28 15.14
CA ASN A 699 -19.97 30.47 15.33
C ASN A 699 -19.78 29.03 14.81
N PRO A 700 -19.67 28.02 15.69
CA PRO A 700 -19.48 26.63 15.29
C PRO A 700 -20.56 26.05 14.37
N LYS A 701 -21.80 26.59 14.41
CA LYS A 701 -22.89 26.17 13.50
C LYS A 701 -22.61 26.47 12.03
N THR A 702 -21.68 27.38 11.75
CA THR A 702 -21.32 27.79 10.38
C THR A 702 -20.11 27.04 9.83
N TRP A 703 -19.47 26.18 10.63
CA TRP A 703 -18.27 25.47 10.21
C TRP A 703 -18.61 24.28 9.33
N SER A 704 -17.87 24.12 8.23
CA SER A 704 -17.93 22.93 7.38
C SER A 704 -17.25 21.73 8.05
N GLN A 705 -17.52 20.52 7.56
CA GLN A 705 -16.82 19.31 8.00
C GLN A 705 -15.29 19.44 7.83
N SER A 706 -14.82 20.02 6.71
CA SER A 706 -13.38 20.19 6.45
C SER A 706 -12.71 21.18 7.41
N GLN A 707 -13.42 22.23 7.83
CA GLN A 707 -12.96 23.16 8.85
C GLN A 707 -12.90 22.49 10.23
N VAL A 708 -13.91 21.71 10.60
CA VAL A 708 -13.92 20.91 11.83
C VAL A 708 -12.74 19.94 11.86
N ASP A 709 -12.53 19.19 10.78
CA ASP A 709 -11.41 18.26 10.66
C ASP A 709 -10.05 18.98 10.72
N SER A 710 -9.96 20.19 10.15
CA SER A 710 -8.77 21.04 10.23
C SER A 710 -8.49 21.51 11.66
N ILE A 711 -9.52 21.89 12.41
CA ILE A 711 -9.40 22.27 13.82
C ILE A 711 -8.93 21.08 14.67
N VAL A 712 -9.41 19.86 14.39
CA VAL A 712 -8.92 18.64 15.07
C VAL A 712 -7.43 18.43 14.80
N ARG A 713 -6.99 18.52 13.53
CA ARG A 713 -5.56 18.45 13.16
C ARG A 713 -4.73 19.54 13.85
N ALA A 714 -5.22 20.76 13.86
CA ALA A 714 -4.57 21.91 14.49
C ALA A 714 -4.50 21.76 16.03
N HIS A 715 -5.47 21.09 16.65
CA HIS A 715 -5.44 20.80 18.09
C HIS A 715 -4.30 19.85 18.45
N VAL A 716 -4.05 18.81 17.64
CA VAL A 716 -2.89 17.91 17.83
C VAL A 716 -1.59 18.71 17.88
N GLY A 717 -1.37 19.58 16.89
CA GLY A 717 -0.21 20.45 16.85
C GLY A 717 -0.14 21.42 18.03
N SER A 718 -1.24 22.10 18.35
CA SER A 718 -1.33 23.04 19.48
C SER A 718 -0.98 22.37 20.80
N TRP A 719 -1.52 21.17 21.05
CA TRP A 719 -1.19 20.39 22.24
C TRP A 719 0.28 19.98 22.27
N LEU A 720 0.83 19.51 21.15
CA LEU A 720 2.23 19.09 21.07
C LEU A 720 3.18 20.23 21.43
N VAL A 721 2.94 21.44 20.93
CA VAL A 721 3.76 22.63 21.24
C VAL A 721 3.29 23.39 22.49
N GLY A 722 2.31 22.88 23.23
CA GLY A 722 1.80 23.53 24.46
C GLY A 722 1.20 24.92 24.23
N ASP A 723 0.66 25.19 23.05
CA ASP A 723 -0.02 26.42 22.72
C ASP A 723 -1.52 26.32 23.02
N HIS A 724 -1.98 27.17 23.92
CA HIS A 724 -3.37 27.24 24.38
C HIS A 724 -4.05 28.56 24.00
N ASP A 725 -3.51 29.33 23.05
CA ASP A 725 -3.99 30.67 22.69
C ASP A 725 -4.70 30.75 21.32
N GLY A 726 -4.92 29.62 20.66
CA GLY A 726 -5.58 29.56 19.35
C GLY A 726 -7.09 29.87 19.39
N HIS A 727 -7.49 31.09 19.76
CA HIS A 727 -8.87 31.59 19.68
C HIS A 727 -9.28 31.96 18.25
N ALA A 728 -10.55 32.30 18.03
CA ALA A 728 -11.13 32.45 16.67
C ALA A 728 -10.40 33.50 15.81
N ASP A 729 -9.93 34.60 16.40
CA ASP A 729 -9.17 35.63 15.66
C ASP A 729 -7.77 35.15 15.23
N ASN A 730 -7.23 34.14 15.92
CA ASN A 730 -5.94 33.52 15.60
C ASN A 730 -6.09 32.35 14.62
N MET A 731 -7.32 31.97 14.23
CA MET A 731 -7.57 30.97 13.19
C MET A 731 -8.02 31.68 11.92
N LEU A 732 -7.18 31.73 10.90
CA LEU A 732 -7.49 32.41 9.64
C LEU A 732 -8.05 31.42 8.62
N GLN A 733 -9.12 31.84 7.94
CA GLN A 733 -9.56 31.27 6.68
C GLN A 733 -8.82 31.95 5.52
N THR A 734 -8.19 31.14 4.67
CA THR A 734 -7.45 31.62 3.50
C THR A 734 -8.41 31.92 2.33
N PRO A 735 -8.02 32.75 1.34
CA PRO A 735 -8.88 33.08 0.19
C PRO A 735 -9.41 31.88 -0.58
N SER A 736 -8.61 30.81 -0.69
CA SER A 736 -8.97 29.56 -1.37
C SER A 736 -9.84 28.64 -0.50
N GLY A 737 -10.16 29.03 0.74
CA GLY A 737 -11.04 28.28 1.65
C GLY A 737 -10.33 27.34 2.62
N GLY A 738 -9.00 27.39 2.71
CA GLY A 738 -8.20 26.68 3.70
C GLY A 738 -8.27 27.32 5.08
N THR A 739 -7.65 26.70 6.09
CA THR A 739 -7.55 27.28 7.45
C THR A 739 -6.17 27.10 8.07
N VAL A 740 -5.71 28.11 8.79
CA VAL A 740 -4.39 28.13 9.43
C VAL A 740 -4.41 28.92 10.73
N ASN A 741 -3.83 28.33 11.78
CA ASN A 741 -3.64 29.03 13.05
C ASN A 741 -2.36 29.88 12.99
N ILE A 742 -2.47 31.14 13.41
CA ILE A 742 -1.40 32.13 13.50
C ILE A 742 -1.16 32.53 14.96
N ASP A 743 -0.23 33.45 15.17
CA ASP A 743 0.11 34.05 16.47
C ASP A 743 0.48 33.02 17.55
N ARG A 744 1.45 32.17 17.23
CA ARG A 744 1.91 31.06 18.10
C ARG A 744 2.90 31.52 19.17
N GLY A 745 2.84 32.79 19.58
CA GLY A 745 3.74 33.38 20.56
C GLY A 745 3.64 32.76 21.97
N GLN A 746 2.55 32.04 22.28
CA GLN A 746 2.38 31.32 23.54
C GLN A 746 2.84 29.84 23.49
N ALA A 747 3.48 29.41 22.40
CA ALA A 747 4.06 28.08 22.32
C ALA A 747 5.01 27.81 23.51
N PHE A 748 4.93 26.59 24.03
CA PHE A 748 5.70 26.03 25.15
C PHE A 748 5.44 26.69 26.52
N LYS A 749 4.66 27.77 26.59
CA LYS A 749 4.48 28.59 27.79
C LYS A 749 4.06 27.79 29.03
N PHE A 750 3.18 26.80 28.85
CA PHE A 750 2.60 26.01 29.95
C PHE A 750 3.17 24.59 30.06
N TRP A 751 4.23 24.26 29.33
CA TRP A 751 4.85 22.94 29.40
C TRP A 751 5.23 22.54 30.82
N GLY A 752 4.90 21.29 31.18
CA GLY A 752 5.05 20.74 32.53
C GLY A 752 3.90 21.07 33.49
N THR A 753 2.95 21.94 33.11
CA THR A 753 1.79 22.32 33.95
C THR A 753 0.44 22.17 33.26
N ASP A 754 0.44 22.02 31.93
CA ASP A 754 -0.75 21.88 31.14
C ASP A 754 -1.32 20.46 31.09
N LYS A 755 -2.60 20.34 30.71
CA LYS A 755 -3.32 19.06 30.59
C LYS A 755 -4.16 19.04 29.32
N LEU A 756 -4.17 17.90 28.63
CA LEU A 756 -5.06 17.66 27.50
C LEU A 756 -6.43 17.30 28.04
N SER A 757 -7.25 18.30 28.34
CA SER A 757 -8.61 18.10 28.82
C SER A 757 -9.49 19.31 28.52
N LEU A 758 -10.79 19.07 28.31
CA LEU A 758 -11.79 20.14 28.21
C LEU A 758 -11.97 20.93 29.51
N SER A 759 -11.59 20.33 30.63
CA SER A 759 -11.64 20.96 31.96
C SER A 759 -10.42 21.84 32.26
N TYR A 760 -9.36 21.71 31.47
CA TYR A 760 -8.17 22.54 31.63
C TYR A 760 -8.42 23.96 31.10
N ALA A 761 -8.15 24.95 31.93
CA ALA A 761 -8.15 26.36 31.57
C ALA A 761 -6.78 26.96 31.96
N PRO A 762 -5.96 27.40 31.00
CA PRO A 762 -4.66 27.98 31.32
C PRO A 762 -4.82 29.27 32.12
N PRO A 763 -4.07 29.46 33.22
CA PRO A 763 -4.17 30.66 34.05
C PRO A 763 -3.90 31.93 33.25
N GLY A 764 -4.78 32.93 33.39
CA GLY A 764 -4.62 34.24 32.74
C GLY A 764 -4.93 34.27 31.24
N ASN A 765 -5.58 33.24 30.70
CA ASN A 765 -6.19 33.31 29.36
C ASN A 765 -7.71 33.48 29.47
N ASP A 766 -8.21 34.63 29.03
CA ASP A 766 -9.64 34.95 29.06
C ASP A 766 -10.37 34.49 27.78
N LEU A 767 -9.63 34.06 26.75
CA LEU A 767 -10.17 33.66 25.45
C LEU A 767 -10.28 32.14 25.34
N THR A 768 -11.35 31.67 24.68
CA THR A 768 -11.61 30.24 24.50
C THR A 768 -10.99 29.75 23.18
N PRO A 769 -10.05 28.80 23.20
CA PRO A 769 -9.47 28.24 21.98
C PRO A 769 -10.51 27.58 21.07
N VAL A 770 -10.31 27.68 19.76
CA VAL A 770 -11.26 27.18 18.73
C VAL A 770 -11.52 25.68 18.86
N HIS A 771 -10.51 24.88 19.23
CA HIS A 771 -10.70 23.45 19.48
C HIS A 771 -11.64 23.18 20.66
N ARG A 772 -11.56 23.99 21.74
CA ARG A 772 -12.47 23.87 22.87
C ARG A 772 -13.89 24.28 22.49
N GLN A 773 -14.04 25.33 21.68
CA GLN A 773 -15.33 25.72 21.11
C GLN A 773 -15.93 24.59 20.26
N LEU A 774 -15.12 23.95 19.41
CA LEU A 774 -15.50 22.79 18.60
C LEU A 774 -16.04 21.66 19.47
N TYR A 775 -15.28 21.23 20.47
CA TYR A 775 -15.67 20.07 21.27
C TYR A 775 -16.88 20.35 22.15
N ASN A 776 -16.99 21.55 22.73
CA ASN A 776 -18.19 21.95 23.46
C ASN A 776 -19.42 22.00 22.53
N ALA A 777 -19.26 22.49 21.30
CA ALA A 777 -20.33 22.46 20.30
C ALA A 777 -20.70 21.03 19.91
N SER A 778 -19.72 20.13 19.74
CA SER A 778 -19.97 18.71 19.46
C SER A 778 -20.77 18.04 20.57
N LEU A 779 -20.43 18.29 21.84
CA LEU A 779 -21.10 17.70 23.00
C LEU A 779 -22.51 18.27 23.24
N SER A 780 -22.73 19.53 22.85
CA SER A 780 -24.02 20.22 23.02
C SER A 780 -24.93 20.18 21.78
N GLY A 781 -24.52 19.53 20.69
CA GLY A 781 -25.26 19.54 19.42
C GLY A 781 -25.26 20.90 18.71
N GLY A 782 -24.27 21.75 19.01
CA GLY A 782 -24.09 23.09 18.46
C GLY A 782 -23.32 23.18 17.15
N LEU A 783 -23.00 22.04 16.50
CA LEU A 783 -22.39 22.02 15.17
C LEU A 783 -23.46 22.13 14.06
N GLY A 784 -23.01 22.41 12.84
CA GLY A 784 -23.87 22.41 11.66
C GLY A 784 -24.50 21.03 11.40
N GLU A 785 -25.61 21.00 10.66
CA GLU A 785 -26.28 19.76 10.28
C GLU A 785 -25.32 18.86 9.48
N GLY A 786 -25.21 17.58 9.87
CA GLY A 786 -24.32 16.62 9.24
C GLY A 786 -22.83 16.79 9.55
N VAL A 787 -22.45 17.76 10.39
CA VAL A 787 -21.06 18.01 10.79
C VAL A 787 -20.78 17.36 12.15
N SER A 788 -19.67 16.61 12.24
CA SER A 788 -19.28 15.92 13.46
C SER A 788 -17.77 15.91 13.64
N VAL A 789 -17.30 15.76 14.88
CA VAL A 789 -15.87 15.58 15.16
C VAL A 789 -15.45 14.19 14.70
N ASN A 790 -14.43 14.12 13.84
CA ASN A 790 -13.83 12.87 13.39
C ASN A 790 -12.45 12.68 14.04
N PRO A 791 -12.29 11.78 15.04
CA PRO A 791 -11.01 11.52 15.68
C PRO A 791 -9.93 10.98 14.73
N LEU A 792 -10.31 10.29 13.64
CA LEU A 792 -9.35 9.64 12.74
C LEU A 792 -8.49 10.63 11.97
N VAL A 793 -8.94 11.87 11.78
CA VAL A 793 -8.13 12.89 11.08
C VAL A 793 -6.90 13.33 11.89
N ALA A 794 -6.83 13.00 13.18
CA ALA A 794 -5.65 13.21 14.01
C ALA A 794 -4.51 12.24 13.68
N GLN A 795 -4.84 11.02 13.21
CA GLN A 795 -3.88 9.95 12.97
C GLN A 795 -2.71 10.33 12.04
N PRO A 796 -2.93 10.89 10.82
CA PRO A 796 -1.81 11.23 9.94
C PRO A 796 -0.89 12.29 10.54
N ILE A 797 -1.43 13.24 11.30
CA ILE A 797 -0.65 14.28 11.98
C ILE A 797 0.20 13.67 13.10
N ILE A 798 -0.39 12.80 13.93
CA ILE A 798 0.33 12.09 15.00
C ILE A 798 1.46 11.23 14.40
N ALA A 799 1.17 10.48 13.32
CA ALA A 799 2.15 9.64 12.66
C ALA A 799 3.32 10.45 12.07
N ASN A 800 3.06 11.62 11.49
CA ASN A 800 4.12 12.50 10.98
C ASN A 800 5.02 13.01 12.11
N PHE A 801 4.46 13.38 13.26
CA PHE A 801 5.27 13.76 14.42
C PHE A 801 6.10 12.59 14.96
N GLU A 802 5.53 11.38 15.02
CA GLU A 802 6.23 10.17 15.47
C GLU A 802 7.42 9.80 14.57
N LYS A 803 7.32 10.05 13.26
CA LYS A 803 8.40 9.82 12.28
C LYS A 803 9.62 10.72 12.47
N ILE A 804 9.47 11.89 13.12
CA ILE A 804 10.60 12.77 13.38
C ILE A 804 11.46 12.14 14.48
N SER A 805 12.72 11.81 14.17
CA SER A 805 13.63 11.18 15.12
C SER A 805 13.81 12.04 16.38
N ASP A 806 14.05 11.41 17.53
CA ASP A 806 14.26 12.14 18.79
C ASP A 806 15.47 13.09 18.70
N ALA A 807 16.52 12.68 17.98
CA ALA A 807 17.69 13.52 17.71
C ALA A 807 17.31 14.78 16.92
N GLN A 808 16.55 14.63 15.83
CA GLN A 808 16.08 15.77 15.03
C GLN A 808 15.11 16.65 15.84
N TRP A 809 14.20 16.05 16.61
CA TRP A 809 13.25 16.78 17.47
C TRP A 809 13.97 17.65 18.49
N ARG A 810 14.98 17.09 19.16
CA ARG A 810 15.84 17.81 20.11
C ARG A 810 16.66 18.90 19.42
N ALA A 811 17.22 18.63 18.25
CA ALA A 811 18.00 19.61 17.49
C ALA A 811 17.17 20.85 17.11
N LEU A 812 15.92 20.65 16.68
CA LEU A 812 15.00 21.75 16.33
C LEU A 812 14.63 22.61 17.54
N LEU A 813 14.53 22.00 18.73
CA LEU A 813 14.17 22.66 19.99
C LEU A 813 15.36 23.21 20.77
N HIS A 814 16.58 22.88 20.38
CA HIS A 814 17.81 23.24 21.10
C HIS A 814 17.88 24.74 21.40
N SER A 815 17.68 25.59 20.39
CA SER A 815 17.76 27.05 20.58
C SER A 815 16.70 27.57 21.54
N THR A 816 15.46 27.06 21.47
CA THR A 816 14.38 27.41 22.40
C THR A 816 14.72 26.99 23.83
N ALA A 817 15.23 25.77 24.01
CA ALA A 817 15.61 25.23 25.30
C ALA A 817 16.72 26.04 25.96
N HIS A 818 17.84 26.25 25.26
CA HIS A 818 19.00 26.94 25.83
C HIS A 818 18.77 28.45 25.98
N ALA A 819 18.11 29.11 25.03
CA ALA A 819 17.78 30.54 25.16
C ALA A 819 16.81 30.78 26.31
N GLY A 820 15.75 29.96 26.44
CA GLY A 820 14.79 30.10 27.53
C GLY A 820 15.38 29.77 28.90
N ALA A 821 16.18 28.71 29.01
CA ALA A 821 16.86 28.37 30.26
C ALA A 821 17.83 29.49 30.71
N LYS A 822 18.53 30.12 29.76
CA LYS A 822 19.40 31.28 30.01
C LYS A 822 18.61 32.53 30.42
N ALA A 823 17.47 32.79 29.79
CA ALA A 823 16.58 33.90 30.16
C ALA A 823 15.98 33.74 31.57
N GLY A 824 15.89 32.50 32.07
CA GLY A 824 15.58 32.22 33.47
C GLY A 824 14.10 32.42 33.81
N SER A 825 13.82 33.00 34.99
CA SER A 825 12.46 33.07 35.55
C SER A 825 11.47 33.96 34.78
N GLY A 826 11.94 34.73 33.80
CA GLY A 826 11.07 35.48 32.88
C GLY A 826 10.34 34.60 31.86
N VAL A 827 10.73 33.33 31.73
CA VAL A 827 10.12 32.36 30.82
C VAL A 827 9.25 31.37 31.59
N HIS A 828 7.97 31.28 31.24
CA HIS A 828 6.96 30.57 32.04
C HIS A 828 7.20 29.08 32.27
N TRP A 829 7.81 28.37 31.32
CA TRP A 829 8.08 26.93 31.47
C TRP A 829 9.33 26.63 32.32
N VAL A 830 10.20 27.62 32.53
CA VAL A 830 11.49 27.42 33.22
C VAL A 830 11.32 26.90 34.65
N PRO A 831 10.39 27.43 35.49
CA PRO A 831 10.15 26.90 36.82
C PRO A 831 9.80 25.40 36.81
N ALA A 832 8.92 24.95 35.92
CA ALA A 832 8.53 23.55 35.83
C ALA A 832 9.71 22.65 35.41
N MET A 833 10.50 23.09 34.42
CA MET A 833 11.68 22.33 33.98
C MET A 833 12.81 22.33 35.01
N ARG A 834 12.94 23.40 35.80
CA ARG A 834 13.87 23.46 36.94
C ARG A 834 13.52 22.44 38.01
N GLU A 835 12.25 22.30 38.37
CA GLU A 835 11.81 21.27 39.33
C GLU A 835 12.05 19.86 38.79
N ARG A 836 11.79 19.62 37.50
CA ARG A 836 12.07 18.33 36.86
C ARG A 836 13.57 18.00 36.87
N ALA A 837 14.41 18.97 36.54
CA ALA A 837 15.87 18.82 36.58
C ALA A 837 16.38 18.60 38.02
N ALA A 838 15.85 19.33 39.00
CA ALA A 838 16.15 19.15 40.42
C ALA A 838 15.88 17.71 40.87
N ALA A 839 14.70 17.18 40.54
CA ALA A 839 14.31 15.80 40.83
C ALA A 839 15.22 14.79 40.12
N LYS A 840 15.51 14.99 38.82
CA LYS A 840 16.36 14.09 38.03
C LYS A 840 17.79 14.01 38.58
N HIS A 841 18.34 15.13 39.06
CA HIS A 841 19.73 15.21 39.52
C HIS A 841 19.89 15.07 41.04
N GLY A 842 18.79 14.93 41.80
CA GLY A 842 18.84 14.82 43.26
C GLY A 842 19.42 16.07 43.95
N VAL A 843 19.21 17.26 43.38
CA VAL A 843 19.71 18.54 43.91
C VAL A 843 18.55 19.48 44.23
N SER A 844 18.76 20.45 45.12
CA SER A 844 17.78 21.53 45.33
C SER A 844 17.60 22.38 44.07
N SER A 845 16.38 22.85 43.77
CA SER A 845 16.06 23.69 42.59
C SER A 845 16.95 24.93 42.42
N ALA A 846 17.45 25.48 43.53
CA ALA A 846 18.39 26.61 43.56
C ALA A 846 19.79 26.28 42.99
N LYS A 847 20.17 24.99 42.94
CA LYS A 847 21.47 24.50 42.44
C LYS A 847 21.42 24.00 41.00
N VAL A 848 20.24 23.98 40.39
CA VAL A 848 20.06 23.52 39.01
C VAL A 848 20.63 24.54 38.04
N THR A 849 21.51 24.09 37.13
CA THR A 849 22.13 24.93 36.10
C THR A 849 21.19 25.21 34.93
N ALA A 850 21.50 26.23 34.12
CA ALA A 850 20.74 26.52 32.90
C ALA A 850 20.77 25.34 31.91
N ASP A 851 21.91 24.67 31.75
CA ASP A 851 22.02 23.49 30.88
C ASP A 851 21.14 22.33 31.36
N GLN A 852 21.07 22.09 32.67
CA GLN A 852 20.18 21.07 33.24
C GLN A 852 18.69 21.39 33.00
N ILE A 853 18.32 22.67 33.02
CA ILE A 853 16.96 23.13 32.71
C ILE A 853 16.65 22.93 31.22
N ALA A 854 17.59 23.29 30.34
CA ALA A 854 17.47 23.09 28.90
C ALA A 854 17.32 21.60 28.56
N GLU A 855 18.12 20.74 29.18
CA GLU A 855 18.02 19.28 29.04
C GLU A 855 16.66 18.75 29.53
N ALA A 856 16.16 19.22 30.67
CA ALA A 856 14.83 18.84 31.15
C ALA A 856 13.69 19.27 30.19
N PHE A 857 13.83 20.42 29.53
CA PHE A 857 12.91 20.86 28.46
C PHE A 857 12.96 19.92 27.25
N LEU A 858 14.16 19.56 26.78
CA LEU A 858 14.34 18.65 25.64
C LEU A 858 13.82 17.23 25.96
N ASP A 859 14.04 16.74 27.16
CA ASP A 859 13.49 15.47 27.64
C ASP A 859 11.97 15.50 27.68
N HIS A 860 11.38 16.59 28.21
CA HIS A 860 9.93 16.75 28.23
C HIS A 860 9.33 16.85 26.82
N ALA A 861 10.03 17.50 25.89
CA ALA A 861 9.57 17.57 24.50
C ALA A 861 9.52 16.20 23.82
N VAL A 862 10.49 15.33 24.10
CA VAL A 862 10.52 13.95 23.61
C VAL A 862 9.42 13.12 24.28
N GLU A 863 9.25 13.24 25.59
CA GLU A 863 8.14 12.61 26.33
C GLU A 863 6.78 13.00 25.75
N ARG A 864 6.56 14.30 25.48
CA ARG A 864 5.32 14.83 24.91
C ARG A 864 5.03 14.24 23.53
N LYS A 865 6.06 14.09 22.68
CA LYS A 865 5.95 13.45 21.37
C LYS A 865 5.57 11.97 21.49
N HIS A 866 6.25 11.21 22.35
CA HIS A 866 6.01 9.77 22.54
C HIS A 866 4.65 9.45 23.16
N THR A 867 4.12 10.35 24.00
CA THR A 867 2.83 10.16 24.67
C THR A 867 1.64 10.73 23.88
N LEU A 868 1.89 11.45 22.78
CA LEU A 868 0.89 12.19 22.00
C LEU A 868 -0.30 11.33 21.59
N ARG A 869 -0.03 10.15 21.01
CA ARG A 869 -1.06 9.21 20.54
C ARG A 869 -1.95 8.71 21.67
N ALA A 870 -1.33 8.25 22.76
CA ALA A 870 -2.04 7.72 23.92
C ALA A 870 -2.91 8.81 24.59
N GLN A 871 -2.38 10.03 24.69
CA GLN A 871 -3.10 11.18 25.25
C GLN A 871 -4.31 11.56 24.39
N PHE A 872 -4.18 11.63 23.07
CA PHE A 872 -5.31 11.95 22.20
C PHE A 872 -6.37 10.85 22.17
N ALA A 873 -5.96 9.58 22.20
CA ALA A 873 -6.90 8.47 22.31
C ALA A 873 -7.70 8.55 23.62
N ALA A 874 -7.03 8.81 24.75
CA ALA A 874 -7.69 9.01 26.04
C ALA A 874 -8.61 10.24 26.01
N PHE A 875 -8.15 11.38 25.49
CA PHE A 875 -8.94 12.61 25.37
C PHE A 875 -10.25 12.38 24.59
N PHE A 876 -10.19 11.72 23.42
CA PHE A 876 -11.40 11.46 22.64
C PHE A 876 -12.36 10.49 23.34
N VAL A 877 -11.82 9.45 24.00
CA VAL A 877 -12.64 8.45 24.70
C VAL A 877 -13.25 9.05 25.98
N ASP A 878 -12.43 9.68 26.81
CA ASP A 878 -12.79 10.08 28.17
C ASP A 878 -13.48 11.44 28.20
N ASP A 879 -12.95 12.45 27.50
CA ASP A 879 -13.50 13.81 27.51
C ASP A 879 -14.60 13.99 26.47
N LEU A 880 -14.47 13.40 25.26
CA LEU A 880 -15.48 13.53 24.19
C LEU A 880 -16.49 12.38 24.13
N LYS A 881 -16.35 11.35 24.97
CA LYS A 881 -17.24 10.17 25.00
C LYS A 881 -17.31 9.44 23.65
N MET A 882 -16.18 9.33 22.94
CA MET A 882 -16.07 8.65 21.65
C MET A 882 -15.30 7.32 21.80
N PRO A 883 -15.96 6.21 22.21
CA PRO A 883 -15.27 4.95 22.48
C PRO A 883 -14.56 4.35 21.25
N HIS A 884 -15.07 4.60 20.04
CA HIS A 884 -14.45 4.18 18.79
C HIS A 884 -13.08 4.83 18.54
N ALA A 885 -12.79 5.97 19.19
CA ALA A 885 -11.49 6.64 19.10
C ALA A 885 -10.38 5.87 19.84
N ALA A 886 -10.71 4.87 20.65
CA ALA A 886 -9.72 3.99 21.28
C ALA A 886 -8.78 3.32 20.25
N ALA A 887 -9.28 3.09 19.03
CA ALA A 887 -8.52 2.54 17.92
C ALA A 887 -7.29 3.39 17.56
N LEU A 888 -7.29 4.70 17.87
CA LEU A 888 -6.15 5.59 17.63
C LEU A 888 -4.86 5.13 18.33
N LYS A 889 -4.98 4.35 19.42
CA LYS A 889 -3.84 3.75 20.15
C LYS A 889 -3.02 2.77 19.31
N HIS A 890 -3.62 2.16 18.29
CA HIS A 890 -3.02 1.03 17.57
C HIS A 890 -2.29 1.42 16.27
N GLY A 891 -2.19 2.72 15.94
CA GLY A 891 -1.58 3.17 14.68
C GLY A 891 -2.48 2.95 13.46
N ALA A 892 -1.98 3.28 12.27
CA ALA A 892 -2.56 2.73 11.04
C ALA A 892 -2.20 1.24 11.02
N LYS A 893 -3.17 0.37 11.29
CA LYS A 893 -3.07 -1.05 10.96
C LYS A 893 -3.74 -1.28 9.63
#